data_AF-G0NUQ7-F1
#
_entry.id   AF-G0NUQ7-F1
#
_cell.length_a   1.000
_cell.length_b   1.000
_cell.length_c   1.000
_cell.angle_alpha   90.00
_cell.angle_beta   90.00
_cell.angle_gamma   90.00
#
_symmetry.space_group_name_H-M   'P 1'
#
loop_
_entity.id
_entity.type
_entity.pdbx_description
1 polymer ?
#
loop_
_entity_poly.entity_id
_entity_poly.type
_entity_poly.pdbx_seq_one_letter_code
_entity_poly.pdbx_strand_id
1 'polypeptide(L)'
;MLTQRDENNESDAMPMLKKPRFSNLPGESSNITYQEHTISREERAVAVGKHPGFRGCTIWFTGLSGAGKTTISFELERTLNKLGIPSYGLDGDNIRHGLCAGLGFGKEGREENIRRVSEVAKLLADSGMVCLAAFISPFEEDRLKARKIHEAVRLPFIEVHVSTSLEVCEQRDPKQLYKKARAGTLQGFTGIDSAYEPPRNAEIVLDAGKDGVGQCVQKVLDHLESVGLLPEQIPEVPPVRELFVNDELKVAELLQESQNLPSVELSKVDLQWLQVLAEGWATPLTGFMRERQYLQCMHFGQLLDLKNTVAFVGEKDDGKEDSWPLTEEINQSIPIVLPISDDVKKSLEGINRIALKYNGQVFAVLSDPEIFEHRKEERVCRQFGTNDIRHPAVAQVLESGNWLLGGDIAVVQKIQFNDGLDKYRKTPNELRAIFAEKKADAVFAFQLRNPIHNGHALLMRDTREKLLAEHKNPILLLHPLGGWTKDDDVPLDVRIKQHEAVIAERILDPEWTVLSIFPSPMMYAGPTEVQWHARSRIAAGIQHYIVGRDPAGIQKPGSPDALYETTHGAKVLSMAPGLASLHILPFRVAAYDKTVKKMSFFDPKRKEDFENISGTKMRGLARNGETPPEGFMAPTAWEVLAGYYKSLQNTN
;
A
#
# COMPACT_ATOMS: atom_id res chain seq x y z
N MET A 1 54.38 12.41 -17.74
CA MET A 1 55.15 11.50 -16.85
C MET A 1 54.28 11.28 -15.63
N LEU A 2 53.40 10.27 -15.69
CA LEU A 2 53.63 8.91 -15.19
C LEU A 2 53.85 8.88 -13.67
N THR A 3 52.85 8.40 -12.93
CA THR A 3 53.05 7.31 -11.96
C THR A 3 51.78 6.48 -11.89
N GLN A 4 51.92 5.21 -12.28
CA GLN A 4 50.98 4.10 -12.18
C GLN A 4 50.67 3.77 -10.72
N ARG A 5 49.43 3.34 -10.45
CA ARG A 5 49.09 2.44 -9.33
C ARG A 5 48.07 1.41 -9.81
N ASP A 6 48.61 0.23 -10.09
CA ASP A 6 48.08 -1.13 -9.95
C ASP A 6 46.56 -1.34 -9.90
N GLU A 7 46.00 -1.72 -11.06
CA GLU A 7 44.79 -2.52 -11.19
C GLU A 7 45.17 -4.00 -11.03
N ASN A 8 44.71 -4.67 -9.98
CA ASN A 8 44.51 -6.13 -9.91
C ASN A 8 43.77 -6.50 -8.61
N ASN A 9 42.45 -6.27 -8.59
CA ASN A 9 41.49 -7.09 -7.83
C ASN A 9 40.04 -6.67 -8.17
N GLU A 10 39.57 -7.06 -9.36
CA GLU A 10 38.14 -7.12 -9.66
C GLU A 10 37.86 -8.44 -10.41
N SER A 11 37.45 -9.46 -9.67
CA SER A 11 36.76 -10.62 -10.21
C SER A 11 35.47 -10.82 -9.42
N ASP A 12 34.37 -10.23 -9.91
CA ASP A 12 32.96 -10.66 -9.80
C ASP A 12 31.95 -9.50 -10.01
N ALA A 13 32.15 -8.70 -11.06
CA ALA A 13 31.13 -7.76 -11.56
C ALA A 13 30.90 -8.00 -13.07
N MET A 14 29.63 -8.06 -13.49
CA MET A 14 29.28 -8.21 -14.90
C MET A 14 29.94 -7.12 -15.76
N PRO A 15 30.55 -7.47 -16.92
CA PRO A 15 31.29 -6.51 -17.72
C PRO A 15 30.35 -5.46 -18.33
N MET A 16 30.74 -4.18 -18.18
CA MET A 16 30.16 -3.02 -18.87
C MET A 16 29.79 -3.36 -20.33
N LEU A 17 28.49 -3.30 -20.64
CA LEU A 17 27.90 -3.67 -21.92
C LEU A 17 28.45 -2.80 -23.06
N LYS A 18 29.40 -3.33 -23.85
CA LYS A 18 29.69 -2.79 -25.18
C LYS A 18 28.45 -2.95 -26.08
N LYS A 19 28.07 -1.86 -26.76
CA LYS A 19 26.96 -1.79 -27.75
C LYS A 19 26.96 -3.03 -28.67
N PRO A 20 25.84 -3.74 -28.84
CA PRO A 20 25.75 -4.83 -29.80
C PRO A 20 25.91 -4.27 -31.23
N ARG A 21 26.87 -4.80 -31.99
CA ARG A 21 26.98 -4.52 -33.43
C ARG A 21 25.91 -5.32 -34.16
N PHE A 22 24.88 -4.66 -34.70
CA PHE A 22 23.82 -5.28 -35.52
C PHE A 22 24.29 -5.68 -36.93
N SER A 23 25.58 -5.59 -37.24
CA SER A 23 26.12 -5.77 -38.59
C SER A 23 26.10 -7.20 -39.15
N ASN A 24 25.74 -8.23 -38.35
CA ASN A 24 25.83 -9.64 -38.74
C ASN A 24 24.53 -10.44 -38.51
N LEU A 25 23.35 -9.85 -38.79
CA LEU A 25 22.11 -10.64 -38.84
C LEU A 25 21.97 -11.29 -40.23
N PRO A 26 21.69 -12.61 -40.33
CA PRO A 26 21.66 -13.32 -41.61
C PRO A 26 20.40 -12.94 -42.39
N GLY A 27 20.59 -12.29 -43.54
CA GLY A 27 19.57 -12.10 -44.56
C GLY A 27 20.22 -12.22 -45.94
N GLU A 28 19.68 -13.08 -46.81
CA GLU A 28 20.19 -13.31 -48.17
C GLU A 28 19.99 -12.12 -49.12
N SER A 29 19.26 -11.09 -48.67
CA SER A 29 18.90 -9.93 -49.49
C SER A 29 20.03 -8.90 -49.51
N SER A 30 20.74 -8.77 -50.63
CA SER A 30 21.89 -7.87 -50.81
C SER A 30 21.57 -6.36 -50.73
N ASN A 31 20.29 -5.98 -50.61
CA ASN A 31 19.82 -4.60 -50.76
C ASN A 31 19.14 -4.03 -49.48
N ILE A 32 19.43 -4.58 -48.29
CA ILE A 32 18.83 -4.12 -47.03
C ILE A 32 19.92 -3.55 -46.12
N THR A 33 19.67 -2.38 -45.53
CA THR A 33 20.52 -1.77 -44.50
C THR A 33 19.73 -1.66 -43.20
N TYR A 34 20.28 -2.16 -42.10
CA TYR A 34 19.67 -2.00 -40.78
C TYR A 34 19.81 -0.55 -40.31
N GLN A 35 18.71 0.06 -39.89
CA GLN A 35 18.68 1.42 -39.34
C GLN A 35 18.73 1.32 -37.81
N GLU A 36 19.79 1.85 -37.21
CA GLU A 36 19.90 1.89 -35.75
C GLU A 36 18.98 2.96 -35.16
N HIS A 37 18.29 2.63 -34.06
CA HIS A 37 17.49 3.59 -33.32
C HIS A 37 18.40 4.62 -32.62
N THR A 38 17.97 5.88 -32.61
CA THR A 38 18.68 6.97 -31.89
C THR A 38 18.54 6.88 -30.38
N ILE A 39 17.46 6.25 -29.89
CA ILE A 39 17.18 6.04 -28.46
C ILE A 39 17.59 4.63 -28.07
N SER A 40 18.39 4.50 -27.02
CA SER A 40 18.80 3.21 -26.44
C SER A 40 17.64 2.46 -25.77
N ARG A 41 17.88 1.22 -25.33
CA ARG A 41 16.89 0.44 -24.57
C ARG A 41 16.69 1.05 -23.17
N GLU A 42 17.78 1.51 -22.58
CA GLU A 42 17.83 2.14 -21.26
C GLU A 42 17.06 3.46 -21.26
N GLU A 43 17.27 4.32 -22.25
CA GLU A 43 16.52 5.57 -22.40
C GLU A 43 15.03 5.32 -22.70
N ARG A 44 14.70 4.31 -23.50
CA ARG A 44 13.30 3.92 -23.72
C ARG A 44 12.63 3.43 -22.45
N ALA A 45 13.33 2.66 -21.63
CA ALA A 45 12.78 2.09 -20.40
C ALA A 45 12.30 3.15 -19.40
N VAL A 46 12.91 4.34 -19.39
CA VAL A 46 12.46 5.47 -18.56
C VAL A 46 11.04 5.91 -18.90
N ALA A 47 10.61 5.75 -20.16
CA ALA A 47 9.28 6.13 -20.63
C ALA A 47 8.27 4.96 -20.64
N VAL A 48 8.67 3.74 -20.29
CA VAL A 48 7.87 2.53 -20.43
C VAL A 48 7.55 1.92 -19.07
N GLY A 49 6.35 2.21 -18.57
CA GLY A 49 5.85 1.64 -17.31
C GLY A 49 6.16 2.49 -16.09
N LYS A 50 5.84 1.94 -14.90
CA LYS A 50 6.02 2.61 -13.60
C LYS A 50 7.46 2.51 -13.07
N HIS A 51 8.18 1.48 -13.45
CA HIS A 51 9.44 1.11 -12.81
C HIS A 51 10.64 1.41 -13.72
N PRO A 52 11.72 1.97 -13.18
CA PRO A 52 12.94 2.19 -13.95
C PRO A 52 13.58 0.85 -14.36
N GLY A 53 14.42 0.91 -15.40
CA GLY A 53 15.20 -0.22 -15.89
C GLY A 53 14.54 -0.99 -17.03
N PHE A 54 15.35 -1.33 -18.05
CA PHE A 54 14.90 -2.10 -19.19
C PHE A 54 14.58 -3.54 -18.79
N ARG A 55 13.35 -3.98 -19.05
CA ARG A 55 12.83 -5.30 -18.69
C ARG A 55 12.14 -6.02 -19.85
N GLY A 56 12.39 -5.53 -21.05
CA GLY A 56 11.80 -6.09 -22.26
C GLY A 56 12.22 -7.55 -22.45
N CYS A 57 11.25 -8.47 -22.47
CA CYS A 57 11.49 -9.90 -22.56
C CYS A 57 10.33 -10.62 -23.22
N THR A 58 10.55 -11.87 -23.62
CA THR A 58 9.49 -12.75 -24.12
C THR A 58 9.31 -13.95 -23.19
N ILE A 59 8.07 -14.13 -22.72
CA ILE A 59 7.61 -15.31 -22.01
C ILE A 59 6.84 -16.18 -23.00
N TRP A 60 7.44 -17.31 -23.36
CA TRP A 60 6.94 -18.20 -24.40
C TRP A 60 6.26 -19.43 -23.79
N PHE A 61 4.94 -19.42 -23.76
CA PHE A 61 4.15 -20.56 -23.28
C PHE A 61 4.00 -21.61 -24.39
N THR A 62 4.42 -22.84 -24.10
CA THR A 62 4.25 -24.03 -24.95
C THR A 62 3.51 -25.14 -24.20
N GLY A 63 2.79 -25.99 -24.93
CA GLY A 63 2.00 -27.08 -24.35
C GLY A 63 0.85 -27.52 -25.24
N LEU A 64 0.20 -28.63 -24.90
CA LEU A 64 -0.95 -29.17 -25.64
C LEU A 64 -2.13 -28.18 -25.73
N SER A 65 -3.00 -28.37 -26.72
CA SER A 65 -4.26 -27.62 -26.77
C SER A 65 -5.07 -27.89 -25.51
N GLY A 66 -5.70 -26.86 -24.90
CA GLY A 66 -6.41 -27.03 -23.63
C GLY A 66 -5.53 -27.15 -22.37
N ALA A 67 -4.20 -27.07 -22.49
CA ALA A 67 -3.29 -27.18 -21.34
C ALA A 67 -3.41 -26.01 -20.33
N GLY A 68 -3.85 -24.83 -20.76
CA GLY A 68 -4.03 -23.64 -19.89
C GLY A 68 -3.22 -22.40 -20.28
N LYS A 69 -2.43 -22.46 -21.36
CA LYS A 69 -1.54 -21.36 -21.82
C LYS A 69 -2.20 -19.99 -21.87
N THR A 70 -3.29 -19.85 -22.63
CA THR A 70 -4.00 -18.56 -22.81
C THR A 70 -4.54 -18.03 -21.47
N THR A 71 -5.09 -18.90 -20.62
CA THR A 71 -5.59 -18.53 -19.29
C THR A 71 -4.49 -18.00 -18.39
N ILE A 72 -3.36 -18.70 -18.32
CA ILE A 72 -2.21 -18.29 -17.49
C ILE A 72 -1.60 -16.99 -18.03
N SER A 73 -1.45 -16.88 -19.35
CA SER A 73 -0.92 -15.68 -20.02
C SER A 73 -1.76 -14.44 -19.72
N PHE A 74 -3.09 -14.51 -19.82
CA PHE A 74 -3.93 -13.35 -19.55
C PHE A 74 -4.01 -12.97 -18.07
N GLU A 75 -3.95 -13.94 -17.16
CA GLU A 75 -3.89 -13.62 -15.73
C GLU A 75 -2.53 -13.04 -15.33
N LEU A 76 -1.43 -13.53 -15.94
CA LEU A 76 -0.12 -12.92 -15.78
C LEU A 76 -0.09 -11.49 -16.34
N GLU A 77 -0.67 -11.26 -17.52
CA GLU A 77 -0.82 -9.93 -18.11
C GLU A 77 -1.56 -8.97 -17.17
N ARG A 78 -2.67 -9.42 -16.57
CA ARG A 78 -3.42 -8.64 -15.58
C ARG A 78 -2.54 -8.28 -14.37
N THR A 79 -1.78 -9.24 -13.84
CA THR A 79 -0.92 -9.04 -12.68
C THR A 79 0.24 -8.09 -12.97
N LEU A 80 0.95 -8.27 -14.09
CA LEU A 80 2.03 -7.36 -14.51
C LEU A 80 1.52 -5.93 -14.71
N ASN A 81 0.36 -5.74 -15.34
CA ASN A 81 -0.23 -4.42 -15.51
C ASN A 81 -0.63 -3.77 -14.17
N LYS A 82 -1.15 -4.54 -13.20
CA LYS A 82 -1.40 -4.05 -11.83
C LYS A 82 -0.12 -3.60 -11.13
N LEU A 83 0.99 -4.28 -11.39
CA LEU A 83 2.32 -3.91 -10.89
C LEU A 83 2.91 -2.71 -11.64
N GLY A 84 2.23 -2.14 -12.64
CA GLY A 84 2.74 -1.04 -13.46
C GLY A 84 3.79 -1.48 -14.48
N ILE A 85 3.81 -2.76 -14.85
CA ILE A 85 4.73 -3.36 -15.82
C ILE A 85 3.99 -3.58 -17.13
N PRO A 86 4.30 -2.82 -18.19
CA PRO A 86 3.66 -2.98 -19.50
C PRO A 86 3.90 -4.38 -20.05
N SER A 87 2.81 -5.06 -20.39
CA SER A 87 2.85 -6.39 -20.98
C SER A 87 1.83 -6.51 -22.12
N TYR A 88 2.05 -7.45 -23.02
CA TYR A 88 1.17 -7.67 -24.17
C TYR A 88 1.07 -9.16 -24.55
N GLY A 89 -0.15 -9.69 -24.59
CA GLY A 89 -0.44 -11.06 -24.99
C GLY A 89 -0.50 -11.29 -26.50
N LEU A 90 0.29 -12.22 -27.02
CA LEU A 90 0.17 -12.80 -28.36
C LEU A 90 -0.48 -14.18 -28.26
N ASP A 91 -1.74 -14.28 -28.70
CA ASP A 91 -2.46 -15.56 -28.76
C ASP A 91 -2.47 -16.14 -30.20
N GLY A 92 -2.36 -17.47 -30.27
CA GLY A 92 -2.32 -18.21 -31.53
C GLY A 92 -3.54 -18.02 -32.44
N ASP A 93 -4.72 -17.79 -31.88
CA ASP A 93 -5.92 -17.54 -32.69
C ASP A 93 -5.92 -16.08 -33.19
N ASN A 94 -5.58 -15.13 -32.32
CA ASN A 94 -5.61 -13.70 -32.64
C ASN A 94 -4.63 -13.33 -33.77
N ILE A 95 -3.41 -13.86 -33.73
CA ILE A 95 -2.42 -13.60 -34.78
C ILE A 95 -2.84 -14.18 -36.13
N ARG A 96 -3.62 -15.27 -36.14
CA ARG A 96 -4.15 -15.90 -37.36
C ARG A 96 -5.31 -15.13 -37.99
N HIS A 97 -5.92 -14.17 -37.30
CA HIS A 97 -6.90 -13.26 -37.91
C HIS A 97 -6.25 -12.10 -38.68
N GLY A 98 -4.97 -11.82 -38.47
CA GLY A 98 -4.24 -10.71 -39.10
C GLY A 98 -2.93 -11.15 -39.74
N LEU A 99 -1.82 -10.95 -39.02
CA LEU A 99 -0.45 -11.17 -39.51
C LEU A 99 -0.22 -12.56 -40.14
N CYS A 100 -0.93 -13.58 -39.66
CA CYS A 100 -0.83 -14.96 -40.14
C CYS A 100 -2.08 -15.47 -40.87
N ALA A 101 -2.99 -14.59 -41.33
CA ALA A 101 -4.24 -15.00 -41.97
C ALA A 101 -4.07 -15.81 -43.27
N GLY A 102 -2.95 -15.62 -43.97
CA GLY A 102 -2.62 -16.38 -45.18
C GLY A 102 -1.97 -17.75 -44.94
N LEU A 103 -1.72 -18.15 -43.69
CA LEU A 103 -0.99 -19.38 -43.37
C LEU A 103 -1.93 -20.55 -43.09
N GLY A 104 -1.77 -21.64 -43.85
CA GLY A 104 -2.46 -22.91 -43.60
C GLY A 104 -1.96 -23.65 -42.34
N PHE A 105 -2.57 -24.80 -42.05
CA PHE A 105 -2.23 -25.64 -40.90
C PHE A 105 -1.28 -26.81 -41.22
N GLY A 106 -0.71 -26.85 -42.42
CA GLY A 106 0.37 -27.78 -42.79
C GLY A 106 1.71 -27.43 -42.11
N LYS A 107 2.72 -28.28 -42.28
CA LYS A 107 4.05 -28.11 -41.63
C LYS A 107 4.67 -26.73 -41.90
N GLU A 108 4.80 -26.35 -43.16
CA GLU A 108 5.37 -25.05 -43.57
C GLU A 108 4.59 -23.85 -43.03
N GLY A 109 3.25 -23.93 -43.05
CA GLY A 109 2.38 -22.87 -42.50
C GLY A 109 2.47 -22.74 -40.98
N ARG A 110 2.75 -23.83 -40.25
CA ARG A 110 3.02 -23.81 -38.81
C ARG A 110 4.40 -23.24 -38.51
N GLU A 111 5.42 -23.65 -39.25
CA GLU A 111 6.79 -23.15 -39.10
C GLU A 111 6.84 -21.63 -39.34
N GLU A 112 6.28 -21.15 -40.45
CA GLU A 112 6.23 -19.71 -40.75
C GLU A 112 5.38 -18.93 -39.74
N ASN A 113 4.33 -19.54 -39.19
CA ASN A 113 3.53 -18.91 -38.13
C ASN A 113 4.36 -18.69 -36.86
N ILE A 114 5.11 -19.69 -36.41
CA ILE A 114 5.99 -19.55 -35.25
C ILE A 114 7.13 -18.56 -35.54
N ARG A 115 7.73 -18.59 -36.74
CA ARG A 115 8.77 -17.63 -37.12
C ARG A 115 8.27 -16.18 -37.08
N ARG A 116 7.10 -15.89 -37.67
CA ARG A 116 6.50 -14.54 -37.65
C ARG A 116 6.21 -14.05 -36.23
N VAL A 117 5.62 -14.91 -35.41
CA VAL A 117 5.32 -14.61 -34.01
C VAL A 117 6.61 -14.32 -33.24
N SER A 118 7.67 -15.08 -33.48
CA SER A 118 8.96 -14.90 -32.81
C SER A 118 9.57 -13.52 -33.11
N GLU A 119 9.49 -13.06 -34.37
CA GLU A 119 9.97 -11.72 -34.73
C GLU A 119 9.11 -10.60 -34.11
N VAL A 120 7.79 -10.77 -34.04
CA VAL A 120 6.91 -9.80 -33.36
C VAL A 120 7.18 -9.76 -31.86
N ALA A 121 7.33 -10.92 -31.22
CA ALA A 121 7.65 -11.01 -29.80
C ALA A 121 8.97 -10.31 -29.48
N LYS A 122 9.98 -10.49 -30.35
CA LYS A 122 11.25 -9.77 -30.27
C LYS A 122 11.07 -8.25 -30.39
N LEU A 123 10.21 -7.77 -31.29
CA LEU A 123 9.96 -6.33 -31.44
C LEU A 123 9.29 -5.73 -30.20
N LEU A 124 8.33 -6.43 -29.59
CA LEU A 124 7.68 -6.02 -28.34
C LEU A 124 8.64 -6.08 -27.15
N ALA A 125 9.47 -7.12 -27.08
CA ALA A 125 10.52 -7.20 -26.07
C ALA A 125 11.53 -6.06 -26.27
N ASP A 126 11.97 -5.76 -27.49
CA ASP A 126 12.90 -4.66 -27.75
C ASP A 126 12.31 -3.30 -27.34
N SER A 127 11.00 -3.09 -27.48
CA SER A 127 10.33 -1.86 -27.06
C SER A 127 10.24 -1.67 -25.54
N GLY A 128 10.69 -2.65 -24.74
CA GLY A 128 10.68 -2.60 -23.27
C GLY A 128 9.47 -3.27 -22.62
N MET A 129 8.61 -3.93 -23.40
CA MET A 129 7.43 -4.62 -22.89
C MET A 129 7.72 -6.09 -22.55
N VAL A 130 6.95 -6.65 -21.61
CA VAL A 130 6.90 -8.10 -21.38
C VAL A 130 5.93 -8.73 -22.39
N CYS A 131 6.46 -9.40 -23.42
CA CYS A 131 5.65 -10.08 -24.43
C CYS A 131 5.26 -11.49 -23.94
N LEU A 132 3.96 -11.80 -23.94
CA LEU A 132 3.42 -13.08 -23.48
C LEU A 132 2.92 -13.89 -24.68
N ALA A 133 3.71 -14.84 -25.18
CA ALA A 133 3.39 -15.61 -26.37
C ALA A 133 2.76 -16.97 -26.02
N ALA A 134 1.46 -17.14 -26.27
CA ALA A 134 0.70 -18.35 -25.95
C ALA A 134 0.40 -19.21 -27.19
N PHE A 135 1.31 -20.16 -27.50
CA PHE A 135 1.22 -20.99 -28.72
C PHE A 135 1.40 -22.47 -28.40
N ILE A 136 0.81 -23.37 -29.21
CA ILE A 136 1.08 -24.81 -29.06
C ILE A 136 2.56 -25.10 -29.29
N SER A 137 3.17 -24.48 -30.32
CA SER A 137 4.60 -24.56 -30.66
C SER A 137 5.20 -25.97 -30.45
N PRO A 138 4.69 -26.99 -31.15
CA PRO A 138 4.86 -28.39 -30.76
C PRO A 138 6.27 -28.95 -30.97
N PHE A 139 7.04 -28.38 -31.90
CA PHE A 139 8.35 -28.88 -32.28
C PHE A 139 9.47 -28.13 -31.54
N GLU A 140 10.44 -28.88 -31.02
CA GLU A 140 11.59 -28.34 -30.30
C GLU A 140 12.43 -27.41 -31.18
N GLU A 141 12.59 -27.77 -32.47
CA GLU A 141 13.33 -26.96 -33.44
C GLU A 141 12.77 -25.54 -33.59
N ASP A 142 11.45 -25.39 -33.67
CA ASP A 142 10.79 -24.08 -33.85
C ASP A 142 10.95 -23.20 -32.61
N ARG A 143 10.87 -23.79 -31.41
CA ARG A 143 11.09 -23.06 -30.15
C ARG A 143 12.55 -22.65 -29.98
N LEU A 144 13.50 -23.50 -30.39
CA LEU A 144 14.92 -23.15 -30.42
C LEU A 144 15.23 -22.04 -31.43
N LYS A 145 14.57 -22.03 -32.60
CA LYS A 145 14.66 -20.90 -33.55
C LYS A 145 14.14 -19.60 -32.92
N ALA A 146 12.98 -19.65 -32.26
CA ALA A 146 12.41 -18.50 -31.55
C ALA A 146 13.36 -17.95 -30.49
N ARG A 147 13.96 -18.82 -29.66
CA ARG A 147 14.96 -18.48 -28.64
C ARG A 147 16.18 -17.80 -29.27
N LYS A 148 16.77 -18.40 -30.31
CA LYS A 148 17.94 -17.85 -31.01
C LYS A 148 17.70 -16.45 -31.58
N ILE A 149 16.49 -16.16 -32.07
CA ILE A 149 16.11 -14.83 -32.58
C ILE A 149 16.25 -13.76 -31.49
N HIS A 150 15.88 -14.09 -30.25
CA HIS A 150 15.96 -13.17 -29.10
C HIS A 150 17.37 -13.06 -28.56
N GLU A 151 18.06 -14.18 -28.38
CA GLU A 151 19.45 -14.23 -27.89
C GLU A 151 20.41 -13.45 -28.81
N ALA A 152 20.21 -13.53 -30.13
CA ALA A 152 21.01 -12.80 -31.12
C ALA A 152 21.00 -11.27 -30.92
N VAL A 153 19.95 -10.73 -30.29
CA VAL A 153 19.82 -9.31 -29.97
C VAL A 153 19.83 -9.05 -28.45
N ARG A 154 20.36 -10.01 -27.67
CA ARG A 154 20.47 -9.95 -26.21
C ARG A 154 19.15 -9.58 -25.52
N LEU A 155 18.05 -10.19 -25.97
CA LEU A 155 16.76 -10.10 -25.29
C LEU A 155 16.50 -11.39 -24.52
N PRO A 156 16.06 -11.32 -23.24
CA PRO A 156 15.67 -12.49 -22.47
C PRO A 156 14.50 -13.24 -23.13
N PHE A 157 14.63 -14.56 -23.19
CA PHE A 157 13.60 -15.47 -23.69
C PHE A 157 13.39 -16.58 -22.66
N ILE A 158 12.16 -16.70 -22.16
CA ILE A 158 11.80 -17.60 -21.07
C ILE A 158 10.76 -18.59 -21.61
N GLU A 159 11.15 -19.84 -21.74
CA GLU A 159 10.29 -20.91 -22.21
C GLU A 159 9.52 -21.52 -21.03
N VAL A 160 8.20 -21.42 -21.10
CA VAL A 160 7.27 -21.91 -20.08
C VAL A 160 6.53 -23.14 -20.62
N HIS A 161 6.86 -24.30 -20.09
CA HIS A 161 6.18 -25.55 -20.42
C HIS A 161 4.92 -25.73 -19.57
N VAL A 162 3.74 -25.60 -20.18
CA VAL A 162 2.46 -25.91 -19.53
C VAL A 162 2.19 -27.41 -19.69
N SER A 163 2.76 -28.17 -18.77
CA SER A 163 2.83 -29.64 -18.76
C SER A 163 1.54 -30.28 -18.22
N THR A 164 0.43 -30.09 -18.93
CA THR A 164 -0.85 -30.74 -18.63
C THR A 164 -1.00 -32.03 -19.44
N SER A 165 -1.45 -33.12 -18.82
CA SER A 165 -1.59 -34.41 -19.51
C SER A 165 -2.62 -34.36 -20.64
N LEU A 166 -2.46 -35.21 -21.66
CA LEU A 166 -3.37 -35.27 -22.80
C LEU A 166 -4.80 -35.60 -22.35
N GLU A 167 -4.96 -36.51 -21.38
CA GLU A 167 -6.28 -36.91 -20.86
C GLU A 167 -7.01 -35.72 -20.24
N VAL A 168 -6.30 -34.89 -19.45
CA VAL A 168 -6.87 -33.69 -18.85
C VAL A 168 -7.20 -32.64 -19.92
N CYS A 169 -6.33 -32.49 -20.93
CA CYS A 169 -6.58 -31.60 -22.06
C CYS A 169 -7.81 -32.01 -22.88
N GLU A 170 -7.96 -33.32 -23.16
CA GLU A 170 -9.13 -33.91 -23.84
C GLU A 170 -10.41 -33.77 -23.01
N GLN A 171 -10.31 -33.94 -21.68
CA GLN A 171 -11.44 -33.75 -20.79
C GLN A 171 -11.95 -32.29 -20.80
N ARG A 172 -11.02 -31.32 -20.83
CA ARG A 172 -11.36 -29.88 -20.84
C ARG A 172 -11.94 -29.43 -22.18
N ASP A 173 -11.36 -29.90 -23.28
CA ASP A 173 -11.66 -29.58 -24.70
C ASP A 173 -12.47 -28.27 -24.94
N PRO A 174 -11.94 -27.10 -24.53
CA PRO A 174 -12.72 -25.87 -24.47
C PRO A 174 -13.21 -25.37 -25.85
N LYS A 175 -12.52 -25.80 -26.92
CA LYS A 175 -12.81 -25.45 -28.31
C LYS A 175 -13.40 -26.62 -29.12
N GLN A 176 -13.70 -27.74 -28.45
CA GLN A 176 -14.21 -28.97 -29.08
C GLN A 176 -13.30 -29.52 -30.21
N LEU A 177 -12.00 -29.29 -30.12
CA LEU A 177 -11.02 -29.66 -31.14
C LEU A 177 -10.58 -31.12 -30.99
N TYR A 178 -10.45 -31.63 -29.77
CA TYR A 178 -10.13 -33.04 -29.54
C TYR A 178 -11.26 -33.93 -30.01
N LYS A 179 -12.52 -33.56 -29.73
CA LYS A 179 -13.69 -34.27 -30.26
C LYS A 179 -13.70 -34.34 -31.79
N LYS A 180 -13.36 -33.24 -32.47
CA LYS A 180 -13.27 -33.19 -33.94
C LYS A 180 -12.12 -34.02 -34.49
N ALA A 181 -10.96 -34.02 -33.82
CA ALA A 181 -9.80 -34.82 -34.20
C ALA A 181 -10.09 -36.33 -34.05
N ARG A 182 -10.64 -36.75 -32.90
CA ARG A 182 -11.06 -38.15 -32.67
C ARG A 182 -12.13 -38.65 -33.64
N ALA A 183 -12.98 -37.75 -34.15
CA ALA A 183 -13.97 -38.05 -35.19
C ALA A 183 -13.38 -38.07 -36.62
N GLY A 184 -12.07 -37.84 -36.80
CA GLY A 184 -11.41 -37.82 -38.12
C GLY A 184 -11.69 -36.57 -38.96
N THR A 185 -12.43 -35.60 -38.42
CA THR A 185 -12.81 -34.35 -39.12
C THR A 185 -11.73 -33.27 -39.07
N LEU A 186 -10.72 -33.43 -38.21
CA LEU A 186 -9.56 -32.54 -38.07
C LEU A 186 -8.29 -33.38 -38.08
N GLN A 187 -7.53 -33.31 -39.18
CA GLN A 187 -6.28 -34.08 -39.35
C GLN A 187 -5.06 -33.30 -38.86
N GLY A 188 -4.03 -34.03 -38.40
CA GLY A 188 -2.75 -33.45 -38.00
C GLY A 188 -2.81 -32.63 -36.71
N PHE A 189 -3.75 -32.95 -35.82
CA PHE A 189 -3.91 -32.26 -34.54
C PHE A 189 -2.84 -32.73 -33.54
N THR A 190 -2.12 -31.78 -32.94
CA THR A 190 -1.05 -32.05 -31.98
C THR A 190 -1.58 -32.79 -30.75
N GLY A 191 -0.95 -33.92 -30.40
CA GLY A 191 -1.35 -34.81 -29.31
C GLY A 191 -2.24 -35.97 -29.74
N ILE A 192 -2.79 -35.96 -30.96
CA ILE A 192 -3.58 -37.06 -31.55
C ILE A 192 -2.83 -37.66 -32.75
N ASP A 193 -2.80 -36.92 -33.87
CA ASP A 193 -2.21 -37.38 -35.15
C ASP A 193 -0.87 -36.71 -35.48
N SER A 194 -0.46 -35.73 -34.67
CA SER A 194 0.83 -35.03 -34.76
C SER A 194 1.51 -35.04 -33.39
N ALA A 195 2.83 -35.25 -33.36
CA ALA A 195 3.59 -35.25 -32.11
C ALA A 195 3.61 -33.86 -31.45
N TYR A 196 3.72 -33.87 -30.12
CA TYR A 196 4.18 -32.75 -29.30
C TYR A 196 5.52 -33.17 -28.70
N GLU A 197 6.55 -32.35 -28.84
CA GLU A 197 7.88 -32.60 -28.30
C GLU A 197 8.05 -31.73 -27.04
N PRO A 198 7.89 -32.29 -25.83
CA PRO A 198 8.05 -31.53 -24.60
C PRO A 198 9.45 -30.90 -24.52
N PRO A 199 9.57 -29.64 -24.09
CA PRO A 199 10.87 -28.99 -23.97
C PRO A 199 11.72 -29.68 -22.90
N ARG A 200 12.99 -29.94 -23.24
CA ARG A 200 13.94 -30.62 -22.34
C ARG A 200 14.49 -29.69 -21.27
N ASN A 201 14.67 -28.42 -21.61
CA ASN A 201 15.32 -27.40 -20.78
C ASN A 201 14.47 -26.12 -20.70
N ALA A 202 13.17 -26.25 -20.40
CA ALA A 202 12.33 -25.08 -20.16
C ALA A 202 12.78 -24.37 -18.87
N GLU A 203 12.84 -23.03 -18.88
CA GLU A 203 13.11 -22.24 -17.68
C GLU A 203 12.04 -22.45 -16.60
N ILE A 204 10.78 -22.69 -17.02
CA ILE A 204 9.64 -22.89 -16.11
C ILE A 204 8.78 -24.05 -16.57
N VAL A 205 8.40 -24.94 -15.65
CA VAL A 205 7.44 -26.02 -15.89
C VAL A 205 6.22 -25.83 -14.97
N LEU A 206 5.03 -25.76 -15.57
CA LEU A 206 3.75 -25.57 -14.88
C LEU A 206 2.88 -26.81 -15.03
N ASP A 207 2.41 -27.38 -13.92
CA ASP A 207 1.45 -28.48 -13.90
C ASP A 207 0.03 -27.92 -13.71
N ALA A 208 -0.53 -27.34 -14.77
CA ALA A 208 -1.87 -26.74 -14.74
C ALA A 208 -3.00 -27.78 -14.66
N GLY A 209 -2.68 -29.08 -14.54
CA GLY A 209 -3.62 -30.14 -14.16
C GLY A 209 -3.83 -30.23 -12.65
N LYS A 210 -2.82 -29.83 -11.86
CA LYS A 210 -2.83 -29.87 -10.39
C LYS A 210 -2.87 -28.47 -9.76
N ASP A 211 -2.10 -27.53 -10.31
CA ASP A 211 -1.98 -26.17 -9.79
C ASP A 211 -3.14 -25.29 -10.25
N GLY A 212 -3.61 -24.42 -9.36
CA GLY A 212 -4.53 -23.34 -9.73
C GLY A 212 -3.85 -22.26 -10.58
N VAL A 213 -4.64 -21.45 -11.30
CA VAL A 213 -4.12 -20.37 -12.17
C VAL A 213 -3.22 -19.40 -11.39
N GLY A 214 -3.64 -18.97 -10.19
CA GLY A 214 -2.84 -18.08 -9.35
C GLY A 214 -1.48 -18.66 -8.95
N GLN A 215 -1.42 -19.97 -8.66
CA GLN A 215 -0.15 -20.65 -8.33
C GLN A 215 0.77 -20.72 -9.56
N CYS A 216 0.20 -20.97 -10.74
CA CYS A 216 0.95 -20.96 -11.99
C CYS A 216 1.52 -19.57 -12.29
N VAL A 217 0.74 -18.51 -12.09
CA VAL A 217 1.17 -17.12 -12.26
C VAL A 217 2.28 -16.77 -11.28
N GLN A 218 2.14 -17.15 -10.01
CA GLN A 218 3.16 -16.88 -8.98
C GLN A 218 4.52 -17.51 -9.34
N LYS A 219 4.54 -18.78 -9.77
CA LYS A 219 5.78 -19.44 -10.23
C LYS A 219 6.48 -18.69 -11.36
N VAL A 220 5.71 -18.07 -12.26
CA VAL A 220 6.29 -17.25 -13.34
C VAL A 220 6.86 -15.95 -12.77
N LEU A 221 6.12 -15.27 -11.89
CA LEU A 221 6.59 -14.04 -11.23
C LEU A 221 7.88 -14.27 -10.43
N ASP A 222 7.92 -15.31 -9.60
CA ASP A 222 9.10 -15.68 -8.79
C ASP A 222 10.34 -15.89 -9.68
N HIS A 223 10.16 -16.55 -10.83
CA HIS A 223 11.25 -16.74 -11.78
C HIS A 223 11.72 -15.41 -12.38
N LEU A 224 10.79 -14.57 -12.86
CA LEU A 224 11.12 -13.27 -13.44
C LEU A 224 11.86 -12.36 -12.45
N GLU A 225 11.47 -12.41 -11.17
CA GLU A 225 12.18 -11.74 -10.08
C GLU A 225 13.60 -12.30 -9.92
N SER A 226 13.75 -13.62 -9.84
CA SER A 226 15.07 -14.26 -9.65
C SER A 226 16.09 -13.95 -10.76
N VAL A 227 15.62 -13.63 -11.97
CA VAL A 227 16.47 -13.25 -13.11
C VAL A 227 16.54 -11.73 -13.34
N GLY A 228 16.01 -10.92 -12.41
CA GLY A 228 16.09 -9.46 -12.44
C GLY A 228 15.22 -8.78 -13.50
N LEU A 229 14.18 -9.45 -14.01
CA LEU A 229 13.22 -8.88 -14.96
C LEU A 229 12.00 -8.25 -14.28
N LEU A 230 11.73 -8.65 -13.04
CA LEU A 230 10.95 -7.87 -12.11
C LEU A 230 11.90 -7.18 -11.14
N PRO A 231 11.57 -5.97 -10.65
CA PRO A 231 12.27 -5.45 -9.48
C PRO A 231 12.21 -6.50 -8.37
N GLU A 232 13.33 -6.71 -7.65
CA GLU A 232 13.33 -7.46 -6.38
C GLU A 232 12.11 -7.01 -5.61
N GLN A 233 11.28 -7.99 -5.21
CA GLN A 233 9.93 -7.85 -4.68
C GLN A 233 9.66 -6.42 -4.29
N ILE A 234 8.83 -5.71 -5.07
CA ILE A 234 8.08 -4.58 -4.49
C ILE A 234 7.47 -5.22 -3.25
N PRO A 235 7.95 -4.88 -2.04
CA PRO A 235 7.48 -5.62 -0.89
C PRO A 235 5.97 -5.42 -0.89
N GLU A 236 5.20 -6.51 -0.78
CA GLU A 236 3.73 -6.46 -0.78
C GLU A 236 3.23 -5.38 0.20
N VAL A 237 4.08 -5.03 1.18
CA VAL A 237 3.95 -3.87 2.04
C VAL A 237 5.18 -2.95 1.92
N PRO A 238 5.02 -1.65 1.58
CA PRO A 238 6.11 -0.67 1.55
C PRO A 238 6.96 -0.69 2.83
N PRO A 239 8.28 -0.41 2.77
CA PRO A 239 9.11 -0.34 3.98
C PRO A 239 8.58 0.71 4.97
N VAL A 240 8.93 0.57 6.25
CA VAL A 240 8.62 1.55 7.30
C VAL A 240 9.92 2.24 7.71
N ARG A 241 9.94 3.57 7.66
CA ARG A 241 11.03 4.39 8.21
C ARG A 241 10.74 4.66 9.68
N GLU A 242 11.29 3.83 10.55
CA GLU A 242 11.38 4.16 11.98
C GLU A 242 12.53 5.14 12.23
N LEU A 243 12.37 6.02 13.22
CA LEU A 243 13.39 7.02 13.59
C LEU A 243 14.13 6.67 14.88
N PHE A 244 13.92 5.46 15.41
CA PHE A 244 14.68 4.96 16.55
C PHE A 244 16.14 4.70 16.16
N VAL A 245 17.05 5.11 17.04
CA VAL A 245 18.47 4.77 16.93
C VAL A 245 18.65 3.36 17.49
N ASN A 246 18.98 2.40 16.63
CA ASN A 246 19.13 1.00 17.02
C ASN A 246 20.52 0.67 17.62
N ASP A 247 21.51 1.54 17.41
CA ASP A 247 22.86 1.36 17.95
C ASP A 247 22.96 1.95 19.37
N GLU A 248 23.18 1.10 20.37
CA GLU A 248 23.27 1.47 21.78
C GLU A 248 24.43 2.44 22.08
N LEU A 249 25.57 2.29 21.40
CA LEU A 249 26.69 3.23 21.53
C LEU A 249 26.28 4.59 21.00
N LYS A 250 25.59 4.62 19.85
CA LYS A 250 25.11 5.87 19.28
C LYS A 250 24.08 6.56 20.16
N VAL A 251 23.19 5.78 20.79
CA VAL A 251 22.24 6.30 21.79
C VAL A 251 22.99 6.95 22.96
N ALA A 252 24.01 6.28 23.52
CA ALA A 252 24.79 6.82 24.62
C ALA A 252 25.53 8.13 24.25
N GLU A 253 26.12 8.19 23.05
CA GLU A 253 26.73 9.42 22.51
C GLU A 253 25.73 10.58 22.43
N LEU A 254 24.54 10.32 21.84
CA LEU A 254 23.50 11.32 21.68
C LEU A 254 22.98 11.82 23.04
N LEU A 255 22.81 10.93 24.00
CA LEU A 255 22.40 11.28 25.36
C LEU A 255 23.47 12.13 26.07
N GLN A 256 24.75 11.77 25.96
CA GLN A 256 25.84 12.57 26.52
C GLN A 256 25.91 13.96 25.89
N GLU A 257 25.83 14.02 24.55
CA GLU A 257 25.83 15.28 23.80
C GLU A 257 24.66 16.18 24.20
N SER A 258 23.46 15.61 24.34
CA SER A 258 22.23 16.33 24.65
C SER A 258 22.24 17.09 25.98
N GLN A 259 23.18 16.78 26.89
CA GLN A 259 23.38 17.52 28.14
C GLN A 259 23.83 18.97 27.89
N ASN A 260 24.53 19.22 26.78
CA ASN A 260 25.07 20.52 26.42
C ASN A 260 24.35 21.17 25.23
N LEU A 261 23.41 20.47 24.60
CA LEU A 261 22.63 21.03 23.49
C LEU A 261 21.53 21.97 24.00
N PRO A 262 21.23 23.05 23.27
CA PRO A 262 19.95 23.75 23.41
C PRO A 262 18.79 22.75 23.30
N SER A 263 17.74 22.97 24.07
CA SER A 263 16.61 22.04 24.11
C SER A 263 15.26 22.71 23.92
N VAL A 264 14.35 21.98 23.30
CA VAL A 264 12.93 22.32 23.21
C VAL A 264 12.16 21.37 24.13
N GLU A 265 11.36 21.93 25.04
CA GLU A 265 10.45 21.17 25.89
C GLU A 265 9.17 20.88 25.09
N LEU A 266 8.86 19.61 24.94
CA LEU A 266 7.69 19.10 24.25
C LEU A 266 6.47 19.18 25.17
N SER A 267 5.31 19.52 24.62
CA SER A 267 4.05 19.19 25.28
C SER A 267 3.75 17.70 25.19
N LYS A 268 2.72 17.23 25.89
CA LYS A 268 2.24 15.85 25.75
C LYS A 268 1.77 15.53 24.32
N VAL A 269 1.17 16.51 23.63
CA VAL A 269 0.72 16.34 22.23
C VAL A 269 1.92 16.26 21.29
N ASP A 270 2.97 17.05 21.54
CA ASP A 270 4.20 16.99 20.74
C ASP A 270 4.94 15.66 20.94
N LEU A 271 4.95 15.11 22.17
CA LEU A 271 5.48 13.76 22.43
C LEU A 271 4.70 12.68 21.68
N GLN A 272 3.36 12.81 21.57
CA GLN A 272 2.54 11.89 20.77
C GLN A 272 2.85 12.00 19.28
N TRP A 273 3.08 13.21 18.75
CA TRP A 273 3.56 13.37 17.37
C TRP A 273 4.98 12.83 17.16
N LEU A 274 5.86 13.00 18.14
CA LEU A 274 7.18 12.38 18.11
C LEU A 274 7.05 10.85 18.08
N GLN A 275 6.11 10.25 18.81
CA GLN A 275 5.84 8.81 18.74
C GLN A 275 5.34 8.38 17.36
N VAL A 276 4.41 9.14 16.77
CA VAL A 276 3.92 8.91 15.40
C VAL A 276 5.08 8.84 14.40
N LEU A 277 6.01 9.80 14.49
CA LEU A 277 7.21 9.85 13.65
C LEU A 277 8.16 8.69 13.96
N ALA A 278 8.48 8.48 15.25
CA ALA A 278 9.44 7.49 15.72
C ALA A 278 9.11 6.06 15.24
N GLU A 279 7.84 5.69 15.35
CA GLU A 279 7.34 4.37 14.96
C GLU A 279 7.08 4.24 13.45
N GLY A 280 7.29 5.30 12.67
CA GLY A 280 7.16 5.26 11.21
C GLY A 280 5.72 5.28 10.69
N TRP A 281 4.73 5.67 11.49
CA TRP A 281 3.36 5.89 11.02
C TRP A 281 3.27 6.93 9.92
N ALA A 282 4.20 7.90 9.92
CA ALA A 282 4.34 8.95 8.93
C ALA A 282 5.46 8.70 7.92
N THR A 283 5.86 7.43 7.74
CA THR A 283 6.86 7.04 6.72
C THR A 283 6.52 7.71 5.38
N PRO A 284 7.48 8.38 4.71
CA PRO A 284 8.93 8.34 4.94
C PRO A 284 9.51 9.63 5.53
N LEU A 285 8.73 10.41 6.30
CA LEU A 285 9.28 11.58 6.98
C LEU A 285 10.47 11.21 7.86
N THR A 286 11.51 12.04 7.83
CA THR A 286 12.72 11.90 8.67
C THR A 286 12.60 12.62 10.01
N GLY A 287 11.51 13.35 10.23
CA GLY A 287 11.24 14.12 11.43
C GLY A 287 10.05 15.07 11.24
N PHE A 288 10.01 16.14 12.03
CA PHE A 288 9.00 17.18 11.85
C PHE A 288 9.21 17.87 10.50
N MET A 289 8.09 18.17 9.81
CA MET A 289 8.12 18.68 8.45
C MET A 289 8.92 19.98 8.32
N ARG A 290 9.75 20.04 7.28
CA ARG A 290 10.37 21.26 6.75
C ARG A 290 9.36 22.10 5.98
N GLU A 291 9.70 23.34 5.63
CA GLU A 291 8.77 24.28 5.00
C GLU A 291 8.18 23.72 3.71
N ARG A 292 9.03 23.13 2.84
CA ARG A 292 8.59 22.54 1.57
C ARG A 292 7.58 21.40 1.78
N GLN A 293 7.87 20.48 2.69
CA GLN A 293 6.99 19.35 3.02
C GLN A 293 5.66 19.85 3.63
N TYR A 294 5.74 20.86 4.50
CA TYR A 294 4.55 21.51 5.07
C TYR A 294 3.68 22.13 3.98
N LEU A 295 4.25 22.89 3.05
CA LEU A 295 3.51 23.49 1.94
C LEU A 295 2.89 22.43 1.02
N GLN A 296 3.62 21.38 0.66
CA GLN A 296 3.08 20.28 -0.15
C GLN A 296 1.90 19.59 0.54
N CYS A 297 2.04 19.29 1.83
CA CYS A 297 0.96 18.73 2.65
C CYS A 297 -0.27 19.66 2.67
N MET A 298 -0.07 20.95 2.93
CA MET A 298 -1.15 21.93 3.07
C MET A 298 -1.91 22.21 1.77
N HIS A 299 -1.24 22.15 0.62
CA HIS A 299 -1.82 22.50 -0.67
C HIS A 299 -2.28 21.30 -1.49
N PHE A 300 -1.57 20.18 -1.40
CA PHE A 300 -1.82 19.00 -2.25
C PHE A 300 -2.29 17.79 -1.44
N GLY A 301 -2.11 17.80 -0.11
CA GLY A 301 -2.32 16.62 0.71
C GLY A 301 -1.36 15.49 0.39
N GLN A 302 -0.18 15.84 -0.13
CA GLN A 302 0.83 14.89 -0.62
C GLN A 302 2.24 15.35 -0.26
N LEU A 303 3.19 14.41 -0.28
CA LEU A 303 4.62 14.69 -0.39
C LEU A 303 5.08 14.31 -1.80
N LEU A 304 5.74 15.24 -2.47
CA LEU A 304 6.24 15.10 -3.85
C LEU A 304 7.76 14.91 -3.88
N ASP A 305 8.44 15.38 -2.83
CA ASP A 305 9.85 15.13 -2.54
C ASP A 305 10.09 15.19 -1.01
N LEU A 306 11.27 14.80 -0.55
CA LEU A 306 11.59 14.74 0.88
C LEU A 306 12.69 15.70 1.34
N LYS A 307 13.53 16.21 0.42
CA LYS A 307 14.75 16.93 0.78
C LYS A 307 14.97 18.25 0.06
N ASN A 308 14.21 18.56 -0.99
CA ASN A 308 14.42 19.83 -1.68
C ASN A 308 14.04 21.00 -0.76
N THR A 309 14.70 22.13 -0.95
CA THR A 309 14.30 23.39 -0.30
C THR A 309 13.17 24.07 -1.07
N VAL A 310 12.49 25.04 -0.44
CA VAL A 310 11.53 25.89 -1.15
C VAL A 310 12.27 26.68 -2.24
N ALA A 311 11.73 26.66 -3.46
CA ALA A 311 12.21 27.43 -4.61
C ALA A 311 11.11 28.38 -5.08
N PHE A 312 11.46 29.62 -5.42
CA PHE A 312 10.51 30.59 -5.95
C PHE A 312 10.22 30.34 -7.44
N VAL A 313 9.13 30.93 -7.95
CA VAL A 313 8.75 30.81 -9.36
C VAL A 313 9.90 31.29 -10.25
N GLY A 314 10.41 30.39 -11.09
CA GLY A 314 11.53 30.65 -12.01
C GLY A 314 12.89 30.18 -11.49
N GLU A 315 13.00 29.76 -10.23
CA GLU A 315 14.18 29.12 -9.68
C GLU A 315 14.19 27.62 -9.96
N LYS A 316 15.39 27.02 -9.98
CA LYS A 316 15.53 25.56 -10.05
C LYS A 316 15.51 25.01 -8.63
N ASP A 317 14.94 23.82 -8.47
CA ASP A 317 15.10 23.04 -7.25
C ASP A 317 16.60 22.77 -6.98
N ASP A 318 16.98 22.66 -5.70
CA ASP A 318 18.35 22.37 -5.28
C ASP A 318 18.76 20.92 -5.58
N GLY A 319 17.82 20.08 -6.01
CA GLY A 319 18.05 18.73 -6.51
C GLY A 319 18.54 17.77 -5.44
N LYS A 320 18.24 18.06 -4.17
CA LYS A 320 18.59 17.18 -3.06
C LYS A 320 17.67 15.97 -3.05
N GLU A 321 18.30 14.80 -3.06
CA GLU A 321 17.60 13.53 -2.98
C GLU A 321 17.69 12.95 -1.57
N ASP A 322 16.63 12.27 -1.16
CA ASP A 322 16.63 11.46 0.07
C ASP A 322 17.01 10.02 -0.29
N SER A 323 17.66 9.33 0.64
CA SER A 323 17.92 7.89 0.52
C SER A 323 16.66 7.03 0.35
N TRP A 324 15.48 7.54 0.74
CA TRP A 324 14.20 6.90 0.47
C TRP A 324 13.80 7.11 -0.98
N PRO A 325 13.61 6.03 -1.75
CA PRO A 325 13.12 6.16 -3.11
C PRO A 325 11.65 6.59 -3.09
N LEU A 326 11.37 7.82 -3.51
CA LEU A 326 10.01 8.26 -3.84
C LEU A 326 9.66 7.79 -5.25
N THR A 327 9.18 6.56 -5.37
CA THR A 327 8.70 6.01 -6.65
C THR A 327 7.30 6.49 -7.01
N GLU A 328 6.57 7.07 -6.05
CA GLU A 328 5.24 7.64 -6.23
C GLU A 328 4.98 8.74 -5.20
N GLU A 329 4.02 9.61 -5.50
CA GLU A 329 3.56 10.66 -4.59
C GLU A 329 2.92 10.04 -3.35
N ILE A 330 3.25 10.55 -2.17
CA ILE A 330 2.79 9.96 -0.91
C ILE A 330 1.62 10.76 -0.37
N ASN A 331 0.52 10.09 -0.02
CA ASN A 331 -0.58 10.76 0.67
C ASN A 331 -0.12 11.25 2.05
N GLN A 332 -0.20 12.56 2.28
CA GLN A 332 0.12 13.19 3.56
C GLN A 332 -0.76 14.43 3.73
N SER A 333 -1.98 14.20 4.20
CA SER A 333 -3.02 15.23 4.30
C SER A 333 -2.96 16.10 5.55
N ILE A 334 -2.10 15.75 6.52
CA ILE A 334 -2.00 16.42 7.82
C ILE A 334 -0.55 16.88 8.07
N PRO A 335 -0.35 18.14 8.48
CA PRO A 335 0.95 18.63 8.94
C PRO A 335 1.40 17.94 10.21
N ILE A 336 2.63 17.40 10.19
CA ILE A 336 3.30 16.85 11.38
C ILE A 336 4.47 17.79 11.69
N VAL A 337 4.22 18.75 12.56
CA VAL A 337 5.08 19.92 12.80
C VAL A 337 5.27 20.16 14.30
N LEU A 338 6.35 20.84 14.67
CA LEU A 338 6.64 21.24 16.05
C LEU A 338 6.56 22.77 16.19
N PRO A 339 5.50 23.33 16.79
CA PRO A 339 5.39 24.77 17.02
C PRO A 339 6.34 25.25 18.11
N ILE A 340 7.02 26.37 17.88
CA ILE A 340 7.90 27.02 18.86
C ILE A 340 7.55 28.50 19.02
N SER A 341 7.76 29.04 20.22
CA SER A 341 7.53 30.46 20.51
C SER A 341 8.62 31.35 19.90
N ASP A 342 8.37 32.65 19.84
CA ASP A 342 9.35 33.64 19.37
C ASP A 342 10.65 33.62 20.19
N ASP A 343 10.57 33.36 21.50
CA ASP A 343 11.74 33.29 22.38
C ASP A 343 12.55 32.02 22.15
N VAL A 344 11.88 30.88 21.89
CA VAL A 344 12.55 29.63 21.52
C VAL A 344 13.20 29.76 20.15
N LYS A 345 12.55 30.39 19.17
CA LYS A 345 13.19 30.66 17.88
C LYS A 345 14.51 31.42 18.04
N LYS A 346 14.50 32.52 18.81
CA LYS A 346 15.70 33.35 19.03
C LYS A 346 16.84 32.55 19.68
N SER A 347 16.52 31.64 20.61
CA SER A 347 17.54 30.83 21.27
C SER A 347 18.14 29.73 20.38
N LEU A 348 17.50 29.43 19.25
CA LEU A 348 17.91 28.39 18.31
C LEU A 348 18.61 28.95 17.04
N GLU A 349 18.80 30.26 16.93
CA GLU A 349 19.49 30.85 15.77
C GLU A 349 20.94 30.34 15.65
N GLY A 350 21.28 29.78 14.48
CA GLY A 350 22.62 29.22 14.22
C GLY A 350 22.90 27.87 14.91
N ILE A 351 21.92 27.29 15.59
CA ILE A 351 22.04 25.98 16.24
C ILE A 351 21.75 24.88 15.21
N ASN A 352 22.62 23.89 15.10
CA ASN A 352 22.48 22.79 14.14
C ASN A 352 21.90 21.49 14.74
N ARG A 353 21.87 21.38 16.07
CA ARG A 353 21.38 20.19 16.78
C ARG A 353 20.68 20.59 18.08
N ILE A 354 19.51 20.00 18.32
CA ILE A 354 18.58 20.39 19.37
C ILE A 354 18.10 19.14 20.10
N ALA A 355 18.17 19.15 21.43
CA ALA A 355 17.58 18.09 22.24
C ALA A 355 16.07 18.31 22.42
N LEU A 356 15.26 17.29 22.12
CA LEU A 356 13.82 17.30 22.37
C LEU A 356 13.54 16.61 23.71
N LYS A 357 12.99 17.37 24.66
CA LYS A 357 12.77 16.93 26.04
C LYS A 357 11.29 16.86 26.38
N TYR A 358 10.91 15.92 27.24
CA TYR A 358 9.58 15.88 27.85
C TYR A 358 9.74 15.56 29.34
N ASN A 359 9.18 16.41 30.20
CA ASN A 359 9.38 16.39 31.64
C ASN A 359 10.88 16.36 32.01
N GLY A 360 11.69 17.12 31.28
CA GLY A 360 13.15 17.20 31.47
C GLY A 360 13.96 16.01 30.96
N GLN A 361 13.32 14.92 30.51
CA GLN A 361 14.00 13.75 29.93
C GLN A 361 14.16 13.90 28.42
N VAL A 362 15.35 13.57 27.89
CA VAL A 362 15.64 13.63 26.45
C VAL A 362 15.05 12.42 25.74
N PHE A 363 14.21 12.66 24.74
CA PHE A 363 13.61 11.60 23.90
C PHE A 363 14.24 11.51 22.51
N ALA A 364 14.71 12.63 21.98
CA ALA A 364 15.28 12.67 20.65
C ALA A 364 16.26 13.83 20.47
N VAL A 365 17.07 13.75 19.41
CA VAL A 365 17.90 14.85 18.92
C VAL A 365 17.43 15.21 17.51
N LEU A 366 17.08 16.47 17.30
CA LEU A 366 16.75 17.04 16.00
C LEU A 366 18.01 17.68 15.41
N SER A 367 18.35 17.33 14.17
CA SER A 367 19.53 17.81 13.45
C SER A 367 19.13 18.54 12.17
N ASP A 368 20.00 19.44 11.70
CA ASP A 368 19.77 20.27 10.52
C ASP A 368 18.43 21.04 10.58
N PRO A 369 18.18 21.82 11.65
CA PRO A 369 16.90 22.45 11.89
C PRO A 369 16.58 23.53 10.85
N GLU A 370 15.30 23.63 10.54
CA GLU A 370 14.73 24.67 9.71
C GLU A 370 13.57 25.32 10.46
N ILE A 371 13.62 26.63 10.63
CA ILE A 371 12.60 27.40 11.34
C ILE A 371 11.89 28.31 10.34
N PHE A 372 10.58 28.12 10.19
CA PHE A 372 9.74 28.87 9.25
C PHE A 372 8.42 29.33 9.89
N GLU A 373 7.71 30.26 9.23
CA GLU A 373 6.48 30.84 9.79
C GLU A 373 5.35 29.82 9.87
N HIS A 374 4.61 29.83 10.98
CA HIS A 374 3.48 28.91 11.17
C HIS A 374 2.22 29.34 10.40
N ARG A 375 1.99 30.65 10.24
CA ARG A 375 0.80 31.21 9.55
C ARG A 375 -0.51 30.54 10.00
N LYS A 376 -0.75 30.56 11.32
CA LYS A 376 -1.76 29.75 12.01
C LYS A 376 -3.17 29.83 11.40
N GLU A 377 -3.63 31.03 11.03
CA GLU A 377 -4.96 31.21 10.43
C GLU A 377 -5.08 30.49 9.07
N GLU A 378 -4.07 30.64 8.21
CA GLU A 378 -4.02 29.94 6.92
C GLU A 378 -4.00 28.42 7.13
N ARG A 379 -3.18 27.95 8.09
CA ARG A 379 -3.11 26.53 8.45
C ARG A 379 -4.48 25.98 8.81
N VAL A 380 -5.18 26.62 9.75
CA VAL A 380 -6.45 26.07 10.24
C VAL A 380 -7.54 26.10 9.19
N CYS A 381 -7.59 27.17 8.38
CA CYS A 381 -8.54 27.28 7.27
C CYS A 381 -8.36 26.17 6.23
N ARG A 382 -7.13 25.85 5.85
CA ARG A 382 -6.84 24.79 4.87
C ARG A 382 -6.99 23.39 5.47
N GLN A 383 -6.50 23.16 6.68
CA GLN A 383 -6.51 21.84 7.31
C GLN A 383 -7.92 21.42 7.76
N PHE A 384 -8.66 22.34 8.40
CA PHE A 384 -9.96 22.03 9.03
C PHE A 384 -11.16 22.55 8.25
N GLY A 385 -10.97 23.47 7.29
CA GLY A 385 -12.07 24.17 6.62
C GLY A 385 -12.74 25.23 7.49
N THR A 386 -12.14 25.60 8.63
CA THR A 386 -12.66 26.61 9.56
C THR A 386 -11.53 27.18 10.43
N ASN A 387 -11.68 28.44 10.88
CA ASN A 387 -10.81 29.08 11.87
C ASN A 387 -11.55 29.35 13.20
N ASP A 388 -12.70 28.70 13.44
CA ASP A 388 -13.47 28.87 14.66
C ASP A 388 -12.73 28.29 15.86
N ILE A 389 -12.27 29.16 16.77
CA ILE A 389 -11.51 28.79 17.97
C ILE A 389 -12.25 27.83 18.90
N ARG A 390 -13.58 27.70 18.79
CA ARG A 390 -14.35 26.73 19.59
C ARG A 390 -14.14 25.29 19.12
N HIS A 391 -13.57 25.08 17.93
CA HIS A 391 -13.09 23.77 17.51
C HIS A 391 -11.78 23.44 18.27
N PRO A 392 -11.73 22.35 19.06
CA PRO A 392 -10.70 22.20 20.09
C PRO A 392 -9.28 22.00 19.52
N ALA A 393 -9.12 21.33 18.37
CA ALA A 393 -7.81 21.26 17.72
C ALA A 393 -7.43 22.56 16.98
N VAL A 394 -8.41 23.40 16.61
CA VAL A 394 -8.13 24.72 16.01
C VAL A 394 -7.63 25.65 17.12
N ALA A 395 -8.24 25.63 18.31
CA ALA A 395 -7.73 26.33 19.48
C ALA A 395 -6.27 25.99 19.76
N GLN A 396 -5.93 24.69 19.84
CA GLN A 396 -4.53 24.27 20.08
C GLN A 396 -3.56 24.85 19.04
N VAL A 397 -3.92 24.86 17.77
CA VAL A 397 -3.07 25.44 16.72
C VAL A 397 -2.97 26.96 16.89
N LEU A 398 -4.09 27.67 17.08
CA LEU A 398 -4.12 29.12 17.22
C LEU A 398 -3.37 29.63 18.47
N GLU A 399 -3.41 28.86 19.57
CA GLU A 399 -2.74 29.15 20.84
C GLU A 399 -1.25 28.77 20.85
N SER A 400 -0.82 27.93 19.90
CA SER A 400 0.59 27.50 19.80
C SER A 400 1.52 28.61 19.27
N GLY A 401 2.82 28.30 19.25
CA GLY A 401 3.88 29.19 18.79
C GLY A 401 3.73 29.69 17.35
N ASN A 402 4.35 30.84 17.05
CA ASN A 402 4.27 31.52 15.75
C ASN A 402 5.20 30.92 14.68
N TRP A 403 6.10 30.02 15.08
CA TRP A 403 7.10 29.40 14.22
C TRP A 403 6.98 27.88 14.27
N LEU A 404 7.41 27.22 13.20
CA LEU A 404 7.51 25.77 13.11
C LEU A 404 8.98 25.37 13.00
N LEU A 405 9.35 24.30 13.71
CA LEU A 405 10.68 23.70 13.68
C LEU A 405 10.63 22.35 12.94
N GLY A 406 11.24 22.30 11.76
CA GLY A 406 11.45 21.08 10.97
C GLY A 406 12.89 20.59 11.08
N GLY A 407 13.13 19.32 10.76
CA GLY A 407 14.48 18.75 10.78
C GLY A 407 14.50 17.22 10.85
N ASP A 408 15.70 16.65 10.78
CA ASP A 408 15.89 15.20 10.87
C ASP A 408 15.97 14.77 12.34
N ILE A 409 15.22 13.74 12.73
CA ILE A 409 15.08 13.32 14.13
C ILE A 409 15.71 11.95 14.34
N ALA A 410 16.54 11.85 15.39
CA ALA A 410 17.05 10.60 15.93
C ALA A 410 16.44 10.37 17.32
N VAL A 411 15.57 9.37 17.45
CA VAL A 411 14.87 9.03 18.71
C VAL A 411 15.72 8.04 19.50
N VAL A 412 16.10 8.43 20.71
CA VAL A 412 17.08 7.69 21.52
C VAL A 412 16.45 6.70 22.50
N GLN A 413 15.13 6.73 22.65
CA GLN A 413 14.40 5.82 23.53
C GLN A 413 12.96 5.58 23.06
N LYS A 414 12.43 4.39 23.32
CA LYS A 414 11.03 4.06 23.05
C LYS A 414 10.12 4.94 23.91
N ILE A 415 9.08 5.49 23.29
CA ILE A 415 8.11 6.33 23.99
C ILE A 415 7.10 5.45 24.71
N GLN A 416 7.00 5.62 26.03
CA GLN A 416 6.07 4.90 26.90
C GLN A 416 5.34 5.91 27.78
N PHE A 417 4.05 5.69 28.00
CA PHE A 417 3.24 6.59 28.85
C PHE A 417 3.07 6.07 30.27
N ASN A 418 3.42 4.80 30.52
CA ASN A 418 3.33 4.15 31.84
C ASN A 418 1.92 4.25 32.45
N ASP A 419 0.89 4.21 31.60
CA ASP A 419 -0.53 4.33 31.97
C ASP A 419 -1.26 2.98 32.01
N GLY A 420 -0.51 1.88 31.97
CA GLY A 420 -1.03 0.51 31.92
C GLY A 420 -1.51 0.06 30.53
N LEU A 421 -1.41 0.92 29.51
CA LEU A 421 -1.89 0.64 28.15
C LEU A 421 -0.76 0.44 27.12
N ASP A 422 0.51 0.60 27.50
CA ASP A 422 1.65 0.48 26.58
C ASP A 422 1.70 -0.89 25.88
N LYS A 423 1.18 -1.95 26.50
CA LYS A 423 1.07 -3.28 25.87
C LYS A 423 0.21 -3.30 24.59
N TYR A 424 -0.72 -2.36 24.43
CA TYR A 424 -1.54 -2.22 23.23
C TYR A 424 -0.94 -1.24 22.20
N ARG A 425 0.10 -0.47 22.54
CA ARG A 425 0.73 0.48 21.62
C ARG A 425 1.75 -0.27 20.75
N LYS A 426 1.24 -0.93 19.71
CA LYS A 426 2.08 -1.67 18.76
C LYS A 426 2.56 -0.75 17.64
N THR A 427 3.85 -0.81 17.32
CA THR A 427 4.40 -0.13 16.13
C THR A 427 3.84 -0.78 14.85
N PRO A 428 3.93 -0.11 13.68
CA PRO A 428 3.58 -0.72 12.41
C PRO A 428 4.29 -2.05 12.15
N ASN A 429 5.58 -2.16 12.47
CA ASN A 429 6.34 -3.40 12.30
C ASN A 429 5.93 -4.49 13.31
N GLU A 430 5.65 -4.13 14.56
CA GLU A 430 5.09 -5.08 15.54
C GLU A 430 3.72 -5.60 15.09
N LEU A 431 2.87 -4.76 14.50
CA LEU A 431 1.59 -5.18 13.92
C LEU A 431 1.77 -6.13 12.73
N ARG A 432 2.69 -5.81 11.80
CA ARG A 432 3.03 -6.70 10.67
C ARG A 432 3.46 -8.08 11.18
N ALA A 433 4.30 -8.13 12.22
CA ALA A 433 4.72 -9.38 12.83
C ALA A 433 3.53 -10.16 13.44
N ILE A 434 2.61 -9.49 14.13
CA ILE A 434 1.39 -10.11 14.67
C ILE A 434 0.51 -10.70 13.55
N PHE A 435 0.35 -9.99 12.44
CA PHE A 435 -0.45 -10.49 11.30
C PHE A 435 0.20 -11.69 10.62
N ALA A 436 1.53 -11.68 10.48
CA ALA A 436 2.29 -12.81 9.97
C ALA A 436 2.18 -14.04 10.89
N GLU A 437 2.31 -13.87 12.21
CA GLU A 437 2.12 -14.93 13.20
C GLU A 437 0.70 -15.53 13.14
N LYS A 438 -0.31 -14.67 12.98
CA LYS A 438 -1.70 -15.07 12.78
C LYS A 438 -1.99 -15.66 11.41
N LYS A 439 -1.01 -15.72 10.49
CA LYS A 439 -1.16 -16.19 9.10
C LYS A 439 -2.30 -15.48 8.37
N ALA A 440 -2.39 -14.16 8.56
CA ALA A 440 -3.37 -13.34 7.87
C ALA A 440 -3.06 -13.29 6.37
N ASP A 441 -4.06 -13.52 5.51
CA ASP A 441 -3.96 -13.33 4.05
C ASP A 441 -4.80 -12.13 3.56
N ALA A 442 -5.46 -11.44 4.50
CA ALA A 442 -6.00 -10.09 4.37
C ALA A 442 -6.07 -9.44 5.74
N VAL A 443 -5.82 -8.13 5.82
CA VAL A 443 -6.07 -7.37 7.04
C VAL A 443 -6.98 -6.18 6.74
N PHE A 444 -8.02 -6.01 7.55
CA PHE A 444 -8.94 -4.89 7.45
C PHE A 444 -8.95 -4.07 8.74
N ALA A 445 -8.84 -2.75 8.60
CA ALA A 445 -8.76 -1.85 9.75
C ALA A 445 -10.09 -1.17 10.05
N PHE A 446 -10.38 -1.03 11.35
CA PHE A 446 -11.45 -0.19 11.86
C PHE A 446 -10.87 0.88 12.78
N GLN A 447 -10.79 2.10 12.27
CA GLN A 447 -10.44 3.29 13.04
C GLN A 447 -11.61 3.71 13.94
N LEU A 448 -11.33 4.00 15.20
CA LEU A 448 -12.34 4.51 16.13
C LEU A 448 -11.76 5.40 17.23
N ARG A 449 -12.59 6.32 17.72
CA ARG A 449 -12.34 7.11 18.94
C ARG A 449 -13.46 6.98 19.97
N ASN A 450 -14.51 6.22 19.65
CA ASN A 450 -15.74 6.08 20.43
C ASN A 450 -15.89 4.64 20.94
N PRO A 451 -16.68 4.41 22.00
CA PRO A 451 -17.09 3.06 22.40
C PRO A 451 -17.76 2.27 21.26
N ILE A 452 -17.58 0.95 21.27
CA ILE A 452 -18.16 0.04 20.28
C ILE A 452 -19.57 -0.35 20.69
N HIS A 453 -20.56 -0.05 19.86
CA HIS A 453 -21.89 -0.66 19.92
C HIS A 453 -22.04 -1.72 18.83
N ASN A 454 -23.10 -2.52 18.88
CA ASN A 454 -23.30 -3.66 17.99
C ASN A 454 -23.50 -3.27 16.51
N GLY A 455 -23.71 -1.97 16.23
CA GLY A 455 -23.71 -1.44 14.87
C GLY A 455 -22.32 -1.50 14.26
N HIS A 456 -21.31 -0.98 14.96
CA HIS A 456 -19.91 -1.10 14.56
C HIS A 456 -19.50 -2.58 14.43
N ALA A 457 -19.90 -3.43 15.38
CA ALA A 457 -19.61 -4.86 15.33
C ALA A 457 -20.28 -5.59 14.15
N LEU A 458 -21.51 -5.21 13.79
CA LEU A 458 -22.17 -5.73 12.59
C LEU A 458 -21.34 -5.45 11.33
N LEU A 459 -20.82 -4.24 11.20
CA LEU A 459 -20.02 -3.84 10.04
C LEU A 459 -18.68 -4.56 9.96
N MET A 460 -17.99 -4.71 11.09
CA MET A 460 -16.73 -5.45 11.15
C MET A 460 -16.95 -6.92 10.79
N ARG A 461 -18.06 -7.53 11.24
CA ARG A 461 -18.42 -8.92 10.88
C ARG A 461 -18.84 -9.07 9.42
N ASP A 462 -19.68 -8.18 8.90
CA ASP A 462 -20.09 -8.16 7.48
C ASP A 462 -18.89 -7.95 6.55
N THR A 463 -17.93 -7.12 6.96
CA THR A 463 -16.67 -6.94 6.23
C THR A 463 -15.88 -8.24 6.18
N ARG A 464 -15.72 -8.91 7.32
CA ARG A 464 -15.05 -10.21 7.37
C ARG A 464 -15.74 -11.25 6.48
N GLU A 465 -17.07 -11.33 6.55
CA GLU A 465 -17.87 -12.27 5.76
C GLU A 465 -17.65 -12.07 4.25
N LYS A 466 -17.59 -10.82 3.80
CA LYS A 466 -17.26 -10.49 2.39
C LYS A 466 -15.84 -10.89 2.02
N LEU A 467 -14.87 -10.60 2.88
CA LEU A 467 -13.47 -10.95 2.62
C LEU A 467 -13.23 -12.46 2.61
N LEU A 468 -14.03 -13.24 3.35
CA LEU A 468 -13.97 -14.71 3.33
C LEU A 468 -14.34 -15.32 1.96
N ALA A 469 -14.94 -14.55 1.03
CA ALA A 469 -15.17 -15.00 -0.34
C ALA A 469 -13.88 -15.04 -1.18
N GLU A 470 -12.88 -14.24 -0.82
CA GLU A 470 -11.63 -14.06 -1.59
C GLU A 470 -10.38 -14.47 -0.80
N HIS A 471 -10.46 -14.48 0.53
CA HIS A 471 -9.36 -14.73 1.46
C HIS A 471 -9.76 -15.82 2.47
N LYS A 472 -8.80 -16.64 2.91
CA LYS A 472 -9.01 -17.75 3.84
C LYS A 472 -8.98 -17.31 5.30
N ASN A 473 -8.19 -16.30 5.63
CA ASN A 473 -7.99 -15.82 7.00
C ASN A 473 -7.87 -14.27 7.11
N PRO A 474 -8.96 -13.53 6.83
CA PRO A 474 -9.00 -12.09 7.10
C PRO A 474 -8.79 -11.78 8.59
N ILE A 475 -8.00 -10.77 8.96
CA ILE A 475 -7.83 -10.34 10.35
C ILE A 475 -8.34 -8.90 10.51
N LEU A 476 -9.13 -8.66 11.55
CA LEU A 476 -9.54 -7.33 11.97
C LEU A 476 -8.42 -6.68 12.78
N LEU A 477 -7.95 -5.51 12.34
CA LEU A 477 -7.24 -4.56 13.20
C LEU A 477 -8.26 -3.59 13.80
N LEU A 478 -8.67 -3.87 15.04
CA LEU A 478 -9.48 -2.95 15.84
C LEU A 478 -8.56 -1.91 16.47
N HIS A 479 -8.65 -0.67 15.99
CA HIS A 479 -7.55 0.28 16.16
C HIS A 479 -7.97 1.60 16.80
N PRO A 480 -8.36 1.60 18.09
CA PRO A 480 -8.69 2.84 18.80
C PRO A 480 -7.55 3.85 18.76
N LEU A 481 -7.89 5.11 18.48
CA LEU A 481 -6.96 6.22 18.63
C LEU A 481 -6.71 6.50 20.11
N GLY A 482 -5.44 6.70 20.48
CA GLY A 482 -4.98 6.92 21.84
C GLY A 482 -4.07 8.11 22.08
N GLY A 483 -3.83 8.95 21.05
CA GLY A 483 -3.31 10.29 21.28
C GLY A 483 -4.36 11.21 21.93
N TRP A 484 -4.10 12.52 21.91
CA TRP A 484 -5.05 13.52 22.42
C TRP A 484 -6.43 13.40 21.77
N THR A 485 -7.48 13.57 22.57
CA THR A 485 -8.89 13.67 22.19
C THR A 485 -9.53 14.80 22.98
N LYS A 486 -10.61 15.39 22.46
CA LYS A 486 -11.36 16.46 23.13
C LYS A 486 -12.02 15.98 24.44
N ASP A 487 -12.27 16.91 25.35
CA ASP A 487 -12.63 16.61 26.75
C ASP A 487 -13.94 15.83 26.93
N ASP A 488 -14.91 15.96 26.02
CA ASP A 488 -16.20 15.25 26.11
C ASP A 488 -16.20 13.86 25.45
N ASP A 489 -15.08 13.44 24.84
CA ASP A 489 -14.90 12.06 24.37
C ASP A 489 -14.63 11.12 25.57
N VAL A 490 -14.96 9.84 25.41
CA VAL A 490 -14.68 8.84 26.45
C VAL A 490 -13.18 8.61 26.56
N PRO A 491 -12.58 8.67 27.77
CA PRO A 491 -11.15 8.44 27.97
C PRO A 491 -10.66 7.12 27.40
N LEU A 492 -9.39 7.09 26.99
CA LEU A 492 -8.78 5.95 26.32
C LEU A 492 -8.84 4.66 27.16
N ASP A 493 -8.51 4.73 28.45
CA ASP A 493 -8.51 3.57 29.35
C ASP A 493 -9.91 2.95 29.51
N VAL A 494 -10.95 3.79 29.58
CA VAL A 494 -12.36 3.36 29.59
C VAL A 494 -12.74 2.73 28.26
N ARG A 495 -12.33 3.31 27.13
CA ARG A 495 -12.58 2.73 25.80
C ARG A 495 -11.90 1.39 25.63
N ILE A 496 -10.64 1.23 26.04
CA ILE A 496 -9.93 -0.04 25.95
C ILE A 496 -10.63 -1.12 26.78
N LYS A 497 -10.97 -0.83 28.04
CA LYS A 497 -11.76 -1.76 28.89
C LYS A 497 -13.09 -2.14 28.22
N GLN A 498 -13.77 -1.17 27.61
CA GLN A 498 -15.02 -1.40 26.89
C GLN A 498 -14.83 -2.28 25.66
N HIS A 499 -13.75 -2.10 24.91
CA HIS A 499 -13.44 -2.92 23.73
C HIS A 499 -13.03 -4.35 24.12
N GLU A 500 -12.28 -4.51 25.21
CA GLU A 500 -11.97 -5.82 25.77
C GLU A 500 -13.24 -6.57 26.18
N ALA A 501 -14.20 -5.89 26.81
CA ALA A 501 -15.50 -6.46 27.15
C ALA A 501 -16.27 -6.94 25.90
N VAL A 502 -16.28 -6.15 24.82
CA VAL A 502 -16.88 -6.54 23.53
C VAL A 502 -16.24 -7.81 22.95
N ILE A 503 -14.92 -7.95 23.06
CA ILE A 503 -14.18 -9.13 22.58
C ILE A 503 -14.43 -10.34 23.50
N ALA A 504 -14.43 -10.14 24.82
CA ALA A 504 -14.66 -11.18 25.81
C ALA A 504 -16.07 -11.81 25.67
N GLU A 505 -17.07 -10.99 25.34
CA GLU A 505 -18.43 -11.46 25.02
C GLU A 505 -18.59 -12.06 23.62
N ARG A 506 -17.50 -12.15 22.83
CA ARG A 506 -17.50 -12.66 21.45
C ARG A 506 -18.45 -11.94 20.50
N ILE A 507 -18.76 -10.67 20.79
CA ILE A 507 -19.43 -9.78 19.83
C ILE A 507 -18.50 -9.53 18.64
N LEU A 508 -17.21 -9.34 18.94
CA LEU A 508 -16.10 -9.53 18.02
C LEU A 508 -15.30 -10.73 18.51
N ASP A 509 -14.91 -11.62 17.61
CA ASP A 509 -14.28 -12.86 18.00
C ASP A 509 -12.75 -12.69 18.11
N PRO A 510 -12.16 -13.10 19.26
CA PRO A 510 -10.75 -12.86 19.57
C PRO A 510 -9.78 -13.59 18.64
N GLU A 511 -10.19 -14.65 17.95
CA GLU A 511 -9.29 -15.41 17.08
C GLU A 511 -8.84 -14.56 15.88
N TRP A 512 -9.77 -13.79 15.30
CA TRP A 512 -9.54 -12.93 14.15
C TRP A 512 -9.50 -11.43 14.46
N THR A 513 -9.41 -11.04 15.75
CA THR A 513 -9.34 -9.63 16.15
C THR A 513 -8.01 -9.30 16.82
N VAL A 514 -7.33 -8.26 16.33
CA VAL A 514 -6.15 -7.64 16.96
C VAL A 514 -6.56 -6.28 17.49
N LEU A 515 -6.49 -6.09 18.81
CA LEU A 515 -6.72 -4.81 19.48
C LEU A 515 -5.37 -4.09 19.68
N SER A 516 -5.21 -2.92 19.07
CA SER A 516 -4.01 -2.07 19.19
C SER A 516 -4.39 -0.61 19.32
N ILE A 517 -3.53 0.23 19.91
CA ILE A 517 -3.73 1.66 20.05
C ILE A 517 -2.94 2.40 18.96
N PHE A 518 -3.63 3.27 18.22
CA PHE A 518 -3.00 4.18 17.27
C PHE A 518 -2.55 5.46 18.00
N PRO A 519 -1.26 5.84 18.00
CA PRO A 519 -0.74 6.88 18.90
C PRO A 519 -1.06 8.32 18.48
N SER A 520 -1.55 8.55 17.25
CA SER A 520 -1.81 9.90 16.74
C SER A 520 -2.78 10.69 17.62
N PRO A 521 -2.52 11.99 17.85
CA PRO A 521 -3.55 12.92 18.26
C PRO A 521 -4.73 12.94 17.28
N MET A 522 -5.95 13.10 17.78
CA MET A 522 -7.16 13.30 16.99
C MET A 522 -7.32 14.78 16.69
N MET A 523 -7.51 15.14 15.42
CA MET A 523 -7.66 16.53 15.02
C MET A 523 -9.12 16.94 14.85
N TYR A 524 -10.01 15.99 14.59
CA TYR A 524 -11.39 16.25 14.20
C TYR A 524 -11.51 17.01 12.86
N ALA A 525 -10.59 16.76 11.91
CA ALA A 525 -10.51 17.47 10.63
C ALA A 525 -11.23 16.75 9.47
N GLY A 526 -12.17 15.85 9.78
CA GLY A 526 -13.10 15.28 8.79
C GLY A 526 -12.41 14.63 7.58
N PRO A 527 -12.78 15.01 6.33
CA PRO A 527 -12.21 14.46 5.11
C PRO A 527 -10.69 14.65 4.94
N THR A 528 -10.09 15.65 5.57
CA THR A 528 -8.63 15.84 5.58
C THR A 528 -7.98 14.79 6.46
N GLU A 529 -8.51 14.55 7.65
CA GLU A 529 -7.92 13.62 8.63
C GLU A 529 -8.19 12.16 8.33
N VAL A 530 -9.33 11.80 7.71
CA VAL A 530 -9.61 10.40 7.37
C VAL A 530 -8.57 9.82 6.41
N GLN A 531 -7.98 10.65 5.55
CA GLN A 531 -6.85 10.27 4.69
C GLN A 531 -5.63 9.90 5.55
N TRP A 532 -5.27 10.71 6.55
CA TRP A 532 -4.21 10.39 7.51
C TRP A 532 -4.48 9.09 8.28
N HIS A 533 -5.73 8.89 8.75
CA HIS A 533 -6.11 7.65 9.43
C HIS A 533 -5.98 6.43 8.52
N ALA A 534 -6.29 6.55 7.24
CA ALA A 534 -6.17 5.47 6.26
C ALA A 534 -4.71 5.21 5.88
N ARG A 535 -3.97 6.27 5.50
CA ARG A 535 -2.56 6.18 5.10
C ARG A 535 -1.73 5.55 6.22
N SER A 536 -1.96 5.94 7.48
CA SER A 536 -1.17 5.42 8.61
C SER A 536 -1.29 3.89 8.70
N ARG A 537 -2.43 3.33 8.30
CA ARG A 537 -2.67 1.89 8.32
C ARG A 537 -1.97 1.16 7.17
N ILE A 538 -1.65 1.83 6.07
CA ILE A 538 -0.76 1.28 5.04
C ILE A 538 0.61 0.93 5.64
N ALA A 539 1.15 1.76 6.55
CA ALA A 539 2.42 1.44 7.22
C ALA A 539 2.32 0.16 8.07
N ALA A 540 1.14 -0.19 8.58
CA ALA A 540 0.92 -1.44 9.31
C ALA A 540 0.60 -2.63 8.38
N GLY A 541 0.69 -2.49 7.06
CA GLY A 541 0.40 -3.55 6.10
C GLY A 541 -1.09 -3.82 5.89
N ILE A 542 -1.93 -2.79 6.01
CA ILE A 542 -3.37 -2.89 5.80
C ILE A 542 -3.72 -2.61 4.33
N GLN A 543 -4.54 -3.48 3.74
CA GLN A 543 -5.07 -3.32 2.38
C GLN A 543 -6.55 -2.90 2.37
N HIS A 544 -7.31 -3.24 3.41
CA HIS A 544 -8.75 -2.92 3.47
C HIS A 544 -9.05 -1.92 4.58
N TYR A 545 -9.76 -0.84 4.26
CA TYR A 545 -10.05 0.22 5.23
C TYR A 545 -11.54 0.49 5.31
N ILE A 546 -12.15 0.25 6.48
CA ILE A 546 -13.56 0.54 6.71
C ILE A 546 -13.72 2.04 6.97
N VAL A 547 -14.57 2.70 6.19
CA VAL A 547 -14.87 4.13 6.36
C VAL A 547 -16.36 4.36 6.60
N GLY A 548 -16.65 5.10 7.68
CA GLY A 548 -17.98 5.46 8.16
C GLY A 548 -18.61 6.67 7.48
N ARG A 549 -19.82 7.00 7.96
CA ARG A 549 -20.42 8.34 7.80
C ARG A 549 -19.69 9.32 8.72
N ASP A 550 -19.42 10.52 8.22
CA ASP A 550 -18.76 11.62 8.95
C ASP A 550 -17.46 11.19 9.67
N PRO A 551 -16.54 10.47 8.97
CA PRO A 551 -15.32 9.98 9.60
C PRO A 551 -14.45 11.16 10.02
N ALA A 552 -13.87 11.07 11.21
CA ALA A 552 -13.12 12.16 11.83
C ALA A 552 -13.88 13.49 11.98
N GLY A 553 -15.21 13.49 11.86
CA GLY A 553 -16.01 14.70 12.01
C GLY A 553 -16.26 15.12 13.45
N ILE A 554 -16.73 16.35 13.58
CA ILE A 554 -17.19 17.00 14.81
C ILE A 554 -18.42 17.84 14.49
N GLN A 555 -19.22 18.15 15.51
CA GLN A 555 -20.31 19.10 15.37
C GLN A 555 -19.78 20.51 15.13
N LYS A 556 -20.49 21.28 14.32
CA LYS A 556 -20.19 22.69 14.09
C LYS A 556 -20.39 23.45 15.42
N PRO A 557 -19.42 24.27 15.86
CA PRO A 557 -19.57 25.00 17.11
C PRO A 557 -20.84 25.86 17.18
N GLY A 558 -21.65 25.64 18.21
CA GLY A 558 -22.93 26.34 18.41
C GLY A 558 -24.07 25.89 17.49
N SER A 559 -23.92 24.80 16.73
CA SER A 559 -24.96 24.20 15.91
C SER A 559 -25.10 22.68 16.20
N PRO A 560 -26.30 22.10 16.09
CA PRO A 560 -26.46 20.63 16.12
C PRO A 560 -25.89 19.92 14.87
N ASP A 561 -25.59 20.68 13.81
CA ASP A 561 -25.13 20.13 12.52
C ASP A 561 -23.69 19.63 12.58
N ALA A 562 -23.35 18.69 11.69
CA ALA A 562 -21.97 18.29 11.47
C ALA A 562 -21.17 19.45 10.83
N LEU A 563 -19.89 19.59 11.19
CA LEU A 563 -18.99 20.56 10.57
C LEU A 563 -18.71 20.20 9.11
N TYR A 564 -18.66 18.90 8.80
CA TYR A 564 -18.41 18.38 7.46
C TYR A 564 -19.66 17.75 6.87
N GLU A 565 -19.79 17.79 5.55
CA GLU A 565 -20.80 16.97 4.88
C GLU A 565 -20.46 15.50 5.09
N THR A 566 -21.44 14.75 5.58
CA THR A 566 -21.23 13.43 6.19
C THR A 566 -20.80 12.31 5.22
N THR A 567 -20.87 12.55 3.90
CA THR A 567 -20.38 11.63 2.86
C THR A 567 -19.01 12.01 2.31
N HIS A 568 -18.52 13.23 2.57
CA HIS A 568 -17.28 13.73 1.98
C HIS A 568 -16.06 12.89 2.36
N GLY A 569 -15.98 12.40 3.61
CA GLY A 569 -14.83 11.59 4.03
C GLY A 569 -14.64 10.34 3.17
N ALA A 570 -15.71 9.57 2.92
CA ALA A 570 -15.63 8.39 2.06
C ALA A 570 -15.35 8.73 0.59
N LYS A 571 -15.97 9.79 0.07
CA LYS A 571 -15.76 10.25 -1.32
C LYS A 571 -14.32 10.69 -1.55
N VAL A 572 -13.79 11.57 -0.70
CA VAL A 572 -12.40 12.04 -0.76
C VAL A 572 -11.44 10.86 -0.68
N LEU A 573 -11.66 9.93 0.26
CA LEU A 573 -10.78 8.78 0.42
C LEU A 573 -10.73 7.89 -0.83
N SER A 574 -11.85 7.74 -1.55
CA SER A 574 -11.92 6.93 -2.78
C SER A 574 -11.19 7.53 -3.99
N MET A 575 -10.86 8.82 -3.94
CA MET A 575 -10.17 9.54 -5.02
C MET A 575 -8.84 10.17 -4.59
N ALA A 576 -8.43 9.95 -3.34
CA ALA A 576 -7.23 10.57 -2.78
C ALA A 576 -5.97 9.95 -3.41
N PRO A 577 -5.06 10.77 -3.94
CA PRO A 577 -3.82 10.27 -4.53
C PRO A 577 -2.92 9.69 -3.45
N GLY A 578 -2.09 8.70 -3.82
CA GLY A 578 -1.23 7.96 -2.88
C GLY A 578 -1.95 6.91 -2.01
N LEU A 579 -3.27 6.70 -2.20
CA LEU A 579 -4.06 5.68 -1.47
C LEU A 579 -4.67 4.61 -2.39
N ALA A 580 -4.22 4.52 -3.65
CA ALA A 580 -4.77 3.59 -4.63
C ALA A 580 -4.63 2.09 -4.25
N SER A 581 -3.69 1.77 -3.35
CA SER A 581 -3.49 0.43 -2.82
C SER A 581 -4.50 0.04 -1.73
N LEU A 582 -5.28 0.98 -1.19
CA LEU A 582 -6.31 0.69 -0.19
C LEU A 582 -7.66 0.39 -0.85
N HIS A 583 -8.20 -0.78 -0.53
CA HIS A 583 -9.59 -1.15 -0.77
C HIS A 583 -10.48 -0.46 0.28
N ILE A 584 -11.07 0.66 -0.11
CA ILE A 584 -11.99 1.41 0.74
C ILE A 584 -13.33 0.68 0.81
N LEU A 585 -13.74 0.31 2.02
CA LEU A 585 -14.99 -0.40 2.29
C LEU A 585 -16.01 0.58 2.88
N PRO A 586 -16.97 1.08 2.09
CA PRO A 586 -17.92 2.07 2.55
C PRO A 586 -18.90 1.48 3.56
N PHE A 587 -19.25 2.28 4.55
CA PHE A 587 -20.26 1.95 5.54
C PHE A 587 -21.64 1.73 4.91
N ARG A 588 -22.30 0.67 5.36
CA ARG A 588 -23.76 0.61 5.34
C ARG A 588 -24.28 1.19 6.65
N VAL A 589 -25.27 2.08 6.59
CA VAL A 589 -25.88 2.62 7.81
C VAL A 589 -26.47 1.46 8.62
N ALA A 590 -26.04 1.30 9.87
CA ALA A 590 -26.58 0.33 10.81
C ALA A 590 -27.39 1.07 11.89
N ALA A 591 -28.61 0.61 12.15
CA ALA A 591 -29.52 1.17 13.14
C ALA A 591 -30.17 0.04 13.96
N TYR A 592 -30.75 0.38 15.11
CA TYR A 592 -31.41 -0.60 15.96
C TYR A 592 -32.77 -0.96 15.36
N ASP A 593 -32.97 -2.21 14.96
CA ASP A 593 -34.20 -2.69 14.35
C ASP A 593 -35.13 -3.22 15.44
N LYS A 594 -36.22 -2.48 15.70
CA LYS A 594 -37.17 -2.75 16.77
C LYS A 594 -37.93 -4.06 16.56
N THR A 595 -38.04 -4.54 15.31
CA THR A 595 -38.79 -5.76 14.98
C THR A 595 -38.03 -7.02 15.38
N VAL A 596 -36.71 -7.02 15.18
CA VAL A 596 -35.82 -8.14 15.48
C VAL A 596 -34.97 -7.93 16.74
N LYS A 597 -35.13 -6.78 17.40
CA LYS A 597 -34.44 -6.38 18.65
C LYS A 597 -32.92 -6.52 18.58
N LYS A 598 -32.32 -6.06 17.48
CA LYS A 598 -30.87 -6.08 17.26
C LYS A 598 -30.45 -5.00 16.28
N MET A 599 -29.16 -4.71 16.22
CA MET A 599 -28.59 -3.86 15.17
C MET A 599 -28.68 -4.55 13.81
N SER A 600 -29.20 -3.84 12.81
CA SER A 600 -29.36 -4.30 11.43
C SER A 600 -28.98 -3.18 10.45
N PHE A 601 -28.68 -3.54 9.21
CA PHE A 601 -28.51 -2.53 8.15
C PHE A 601 -29.83 -1.82 7.87
N PHE A 602 -29.79 -0.49 7.86
CA PHE A 602 -30.93 0.38 7.62
C PHE A 602 -31.54 0.10 6.24
N ASP A 603 -32.87 0.00 6.20
CA ASP A 603 -33.65 -0.15 4.98
C ASP A 603 -34.66 1.01 4.89
N PRO A 604 -34.52 1.89 3.88
CA PRO A 604 -35.38 3.07 3.75
C PRO A 604 -36.85 2.70 3.53
N LYS A 605 -37.16 1.49 3.03
CA LYS A 605 -38.55 1.05 2.81
C LYS A 605 -39.30 0.78 4.11
N ARG A 606 -38.59 0.52 5.21
CA ARG A 606 -39.14 0.21 6.53
C ARG A 606 -38.51 1.08 7.61
N LYS A 607 -38.29 2.35 7.29
CA LYS A 607 -37.62 3.34 8.16
C LYS A 607 -38.21 3.41 9.59
N GLU A 608 -39.51 3.20 9.74
CA GLU A 608 -40.23 3.27 11.02
C GLU A 608 -39.83 2.14 11.98
N ASP A 609 -39.28 1.04 11.46
CA ASP A 609 -38.80 -0.10 12.24
C ASP A 609 -37.45 0.18 12.91
N PHE A 610 -36.73 1.20 12.43
CA PHE A 610 -35.38 1.51 12.90
C PHE A 610 -35.36 2.67 13.88
N GLU A 611 -34.49 2.54 14.89
CA GLU A 611 -34.19 3.59 15.86
C GLU A 611 -32.69 3.93 15.81
N ASN A 612 -32.39 5.23 15.68
CA ASN A 612 -31.04 5.76 15.79
C ASN A 612 -30.77 6.22 17.22
N ILE A 613 -29.92 5.49 17.93
CA ILE A 613 -29.47 5.88 19.28
C ILE A 613 -28.17 6.67 19.12
N SER A 614 -28.28 8.00 19.24
CA SER A 614 -27.12 8.89 19.14
C SER A 614 -26.18 8.73 20.35
N GLY A 615 -24.92 9.14 20.18
CA GLY A 615 -23.97 9.20 21.30
C GLY A 615 -24.50 10.02 22.48
N THR A 616 -25.17 11.14 22.22
CA THR A 616 -25.81 11.96 23.26
C THR A 616 -26.90 11.19 24.01
N LYS A 617 -27.77 10.45 23.29
CA LYS A 617 -28.80 9.61 23.92
C LYS A 617 -28.17 8.50 24.77
N MET A 618 -27.15 7.82 24.23
CA MET A 618 -26.39 6.79 24.94
C MET A 618 -25.79 7.33 26.25
N ARG A 619 -25.16 8.51 26.21
CA ARG A 619 -24.62 9.15 27.41
C ARG A 619 -25.70 9.52 28.42
N GLY A 620 -26.85 9.99 27.95
CA GLY A 620 -28.01 10.26 28.80
C GLY A 620 -28.48 9.02 29.56
N LEU A 621 -28.65 7.90 28.86
CA LEU A 621 -29.01 6.61 29.47
C LEU A 621 -27.99 6.19 30.54
N ALA A 622 -26.70 6.24 30.21
CA ALA A 622 -25.63 5.85 31.12
C ALA A 622 -25.59 6.71 32.40
N ARG A 623 -25.79 8.03 32.25
CA ARG A 623 -25.87 8.98 33.38
C ARG A 623 -27.10 8.74 34.25
N ASN A 624 -28.23 8.35 33.67
CA ASN A 624 -29.45 8.10 34.43
C ASN A 624 -29.50 6.69 35.06
N GLY A 625 -28.48 5.85 34.80
CA GLY A 625 -28.51 4.45 35.21
C GLY A 625 -29.49 3.59 34.42
N GLU A 626 -29.97 4.07 33.26
CA GLU A 626 -30.85 3.35 32.35
C GLU A 626 -30.01 2.46 31.41
N THR A 627 -30.61 1.36 30.92
CA THR A 627 -29.96 0.49 29.93
C THR A 627 -30.47 0.79 28.52
N PRO A 628 -29.61 0.75 27.48
CA PRO A 628 -30.08 0.82 26.10
C PRO A 628 -30.93 -0.43 25.78
N PRO A 629 -31.67 -0.40 24.65
CA PRO A 629 -32.39 -1.58 24.18
C PRO A 629 -31.46 -2.80 24.06
N GLU A 630 -31.97 -3.97 24.46
CA GLU A 630 -31.28 -5.24 24.34
C GLU A 630 -30.73 -5.44 22.91
N GLY A 631 -29.48 -5.88 22.77
CA GLY A 631 -28.86 -6.04 21.45
C GLY A 631 -28.29 -4.77 20.83
N PHE A 632 -28.39 -3.60 21.48
CA PHE A 632 -27.66 -2.39 21.07
C PHE A 632 -26.16 -2.45 21.36
N MET A 633 -25.77 -2.95 22.54
CA MET A 633 -24.39 -3.09 23.00
C MET A 633 -24.27 -4.32 23.91
N ALA A 634 -23.10 -4.95 23.95
CA ALA A 634 -22.76 -6.00 24.93
C ALA A 634 -23.02 -5.51 26.37
N PRO A 635 -23.71 -6.29 27.23
CA PRO A 635 -23.99 -5.91 28.62
C PRO A 635 -22.76 -5.52 29.44
N THR A 636 -21.68 -6.31 29.43
CA THR A 636 -20.45 -5.98 30.18
C THR A 636 -19.77 -4.74 29.62
N ALA A 637 -19.85 -4.54 28.30
CA ALA A 637 -19.34 -3.34 27.66
C ALA A 637 -20.18 -2.10 28.03
N TRP A 638 -21.50 -2.27 28.22
CA TRP A 638 -22.38 -1.23 28.74
C TRP A 638 -22.06 -0.90 30.20
N GLU A 639 -21.81 -1.91 31.04
CA GLU A 639 -21.44 -1.72 32.45
C GLU A 639 -20.18 -0.88 32.61
N VAL A 640 -19.16 -1.10 31.76
CA VAL A 640 -17.94 -0.27 31.75
C VAL A 640 -18.28 1.20 31.47
N LEU A 641 -19.12 1.48 30.47
CA LEU A 641 -19.52 2.85 30.14
C LEU A 641 -20.40 3.47 31.24
N ALA A 642 -21.40 2.74 31.72
CA ALA A 642 -22.29 3.20 32.78
C ALA A 642 -21.50 3.49 34.07
N GLY A 643 -20.52 2.65 34.42
CA GLY A 643 -19.62 2.86 35.54
C GLY A 643 -18.82 4.17 35.42
N TYR A 644 -18.26 4.44 34.23
CA TYR A 644 -17.58 5.71 33.96
C TYR A 644 -18.50 6.93 34.07
N TYR A 645 -19.69 6.89 33.47
CA TYR A 645 -20.60 8.03 33.53
C TYR A 645 -21.15 8.27 34.95
N LYS A 646 -21.32 7.21 35.75
CA LYS A 646 -21.64 7.32 37.18
C LYS A 646 -20.49 7.91 37.99
N SER A 647 -19.23 7.57 37.70
CA SER A 647 -18.09 8.15 38.43
C SER A 647 -17.98 9.65 38.22
N LEU A 648 -18.33 10.17 37.04
CA LEU A 648 -18.38 11.62 36.78
C LEU A 648 -19.43 12.36 37.62
N GLN A 649 -20.53 11.70 37.98
CA GLN A 649 -21.58 12.28 38.83
C GLN A 649 -21.18 12.35 40.30
N ASN A 650 -20.33 11.44 40.76
CA ASN A 650 -19.87 11.39 42.15
C ASN A 650 -18.70 12.36 42.44
N THR A 651 -18.10 12.94 41.40
CA THR A 651 -17.01 13.93 41.49
C THR A 651 -17.46 15.40 41.39
N ASN A 652 -18.75 15.64 41.15
CA ASN A 652 -19.41 16.94 41.25
C ASN A 652 -20.29 16.99 42.50
#